data_AF-A0A096LVH6-F1
#
_entry.id   AF-A0A096LVH6-F1
#
_cell.length_a   1.000
_cell.length_b   1.000
_cell.length_c   1.000
_cell.angle_alpha   90.00
_cell.angle_beta   90.00
_cell.angle_gamma   90.00
#
_symmetry.space_group_name_H-M   'P 1'
#
loop_
_entity.id
_entity.type
_entity.pdbx_description
1 polymer ?
#
loop_
_entity_poly.entity_id
_entity_poly.type
_entity_poly.pdbx_seq_one_letter_code
_entity_poly.pdbx_strand_id
1 'polypeptide(L)'
;MSLLRACSLAKCLGRRSLADVRRCFADRCQLCVSVRSAAVRRISETPLYLQRRNISSVIPKSEDAKKRVHEQSQLLDVLEARIQQLQSDVVLDVQHAKVQFLKSPSFRGGLSSVRTLKGSSKDKSDIPKSGQAVTKRASKSQPSRWMEKLSEEKKNKLKKQQILQQKMQRNPKEKLPGKSKASRSSLMPTSTTYKTISSTAKKRRGGTKLSDEIRPSVSSAAAVTTAATSSKAAEALKTSKQKRRDSKSKVSDKDATNKPEDGDLAEIEELEKRLNEQAQQRICLSTMERFQESSTRSSCADIQLSIRCYLEACVFMGDVERSQRFLLSQHRVMSRRKQLTTDIYNIMMRVWAKKGTLNQIGRIFILLEEAGLKPNVSSYSAALECMGRNKNCPPKVISRCLDQMKKDGLSVDDLFRECVFRQDERDMLLKAVQTVRPDYEPSLTLNASQSSSPLVKDFYTNRDHHTYPKLDFTQEDLQRRFQHQLSVEQACTVTIDSVEAMKPVTENMVKMRELLAEQRAQWQKVLLQALRENKMILTKTNTRDYKLNLYPYLCLLEDKEYVDIMIQSVSNLPPSGESLKILAHDLGNRIYTKYCVRQKHQNCIVEKLQSIYGAYTELLAKDTKVCNVLPREQWCKLEMEQSSGPTLQGAETSWPYVLMLELGTFIVDIMVKNLKINSDILNPAYDKKLIPILYHMYTFRSTRQVGFIKPHPILTQMQQEAMETTLTFDSSVMPMLCPPVPWTSEKFGAYLLTPAKLMRATHGATQHEELLEKCPNLHPVFDSLNQLSNCAWRVNKPILDIIISIFNDRGSDKLDIPPPLSEAPKIPHFNPQDPDYTASEKAHMKREVINAKKKCSEMHSLRMDALYKLSIAHHMRDKLFWFPHNMDFRGRTYPCPPYFNHLGSDVTRATLVFAEGKPLGPKGLDWLKIHLVNLTGLKKRSSLQGRLEYADSIMEDILDSADDPLNVSSPSLF
;
A
#
# COMPACT_ATOMS: atom_id res chain seq x y z
N MET A 1 46.17 -10.07 8.33
CA MET A 1 45.88 -8.63 8.21
C MET A 1 47.11 -7.72 8.05
N SER A 2 48.20 -7.89 8.83
CA SER A 2 49.36 -6.97 8.87
C SER A 2 49.98 -6.53 7.53
N LEU A 3 49.86 -7.31 6.46
CA LEU A 3 50.56 -7.09 5.18
C LEU A 3 49.95 -6.05 4.22
N LEU A 4 48.70 -5.61 4.40
CA LEU A 4 48.16 -4.51 3.58
C LEU A 4 48.78 -3.16 3.97
N ARG A 5 49.15 -2.96 5.25
CA ARG A 5 49.84 -1.76 5.75
C ARG A 5 51.17 -1.50 5.02
N ALA A 6 51.91 -2.56 4.69
CA ALA A 6 53.25 -2.48 4.11
C ALA A 6 53.26 -1.73 2.75
N CYS A 7 52.29 -2.00 1.87
CA CYS A 7 52.24 -1.35 0.55
C CYS A 7 51.85 0.14 0.61
N SER A 8 51.14 0.58 1.65
CA SER A 8 50.82 2.00 1.86
C SER A 8 51.95 2.81 2.51
N LEU A 9 52.89 2.18 3.22
CA LEU A 9 53.94 2.88 3.97
C LEU A 9 55.19 3.19 3.12
N ALA A 10 55.47 2.39 2.09
CA ALA A 10 56.72 2.43 1.30
C ALA A 10 56.95 3.71 0.44
N LYS A 11 56.11 4.75 0.57
CA LYS A 11 56.27 6.05 -0.12
C LYS A 11 56.08 7.29 0.77
N CYS A 12 56.00 7.15 2.10
CA CYS A 12 55.73 8.29 3.00
C CYS A 12 56.73 8.48 4.15
N LEU A 13 57.82 7.70 4.22
CA LEU A 13 58.91 7.93 5.18
C LEU A 13 59.99 8.83 4.55
N GLY A 14 59.71 10.14 4.53
CA GLY A 14 60.64 11.16 4.06
C GLY A 14 60.31 12.54 4.63
N ARG A 15 61.13 13.02 5.57
CA ARG A 15 61.08 14.34 6.25
C ARG A 15 59.90 14.61 7.20
N ARG A 16 60.11 14.38 8.51
CA ARG A 16 60.31 15.43 9.56
C ARG A 16 60.24 14.81 10.96
N SER A 17 60.81 15.52 11.94
CA SER A 17 61.26 15.00 13.22
C SER A 17 60.76 15.84 14.41
N LEU A 18 60.85 15.24 15.62
CA LEU A 18 60.97 15.90 16.92
C LEU A 18 59.91 16.95 17.33
N ALA A 19 59.06 16.57 18.28
CA ALA A 19 58.93 17.29 19.56
C ALA A 19 58.21 16.40 20.58
N ASP A 20 58.75 16.31 21.80
CA ASP A 20 58.10 15.68 22.95
C ASP A 20 57.11 16.64 23.64
N VAL A 21 56.14 16.08 24.37
CA VAL A 21 55.98 16.25 25.83
C VAL A 21 54.85 15.33 26.35
N ARG A 22 54.96 14.91 27.61
CA ARG A 22 54.19 13.82 28.25
C ARG A 22 53.80 14.23 29.68
N ARG A 23 52.75 13.61 30.25
CA ARG A 23 52.09 13.82 31.58
C ARG A 23 50.80 14.68 31.49
N CYS A 24 49.78 14.51 32.35
CA CYS A 24 49.44 13.41 33.28
C CYS A 24 47.91 13.34 33.55
N PHE A 25 47.47 12.36 34.34
CA PHE A 25 46.09 12.16 34.81
C PHE A 25 45.82 12.79 36.20
N ALA A 26 44.54 12.76 36.62
CA ALA A 26 43.98 13.10 37.94
C ALA A 26 43.79 14.62 38.22
N ASP A 27 42.82 15.06 39.06
CA ASP A 27 41.84 14.31 39.87
C ASP A 27 40.46 15.03 40.01
N ARG A 28 39.56 14.48 40.84
CA ARG A 28 38.15 14.89 41.06
C ARG A 28 37.99 16.14 41.96
N CYS A 29 36.87 16.85 41.77
CA CYS A 29 36.17 17.56 42.85
C CYS A 29 34.66 17.71 42.55
N GLN A 30 33.82 17.99 43.56
CA GLN A 30 32.36 18.19 43.47
C GLN A 30 31.91 19.37 44.33
N LEU A 31 30.85 20.09 43.90
CA LEU A 31 30.10 21.14 44.63
C LEU A 31 30.93 22.45 44.86
N CYS A 32 30.37 23.67 44.90
CA CYS A 32 28.99 24.15 44.65
C CYS A 32 28.98 25.67 44.28
N VAL A 33 27.96 26.13 43.53
CA VAL A 33 27.22 27.43 43.66
C VAL A 33 28.04 28.74 43.87
N SER A 34 28.01 29.79 43.01
CA SER A 34 26.83 30.60 42.65
C SER A 34 27.00 31.68 41.53
N VAL A 35 25.91 31.92 40.77
CA VAL A 35 25.32 33.26 40.39
C VAL A 35 26.13 34.33 39.59
N ARG A 36 25.83 34.42 38.26
CA ARG A 36 25.38 35.61 37.45
C ARG A 36 25.58 35.30 35.95
N SER A 37 24.56 35.08 35.10
CA SER A 37 23.39 35.89 34.68
C SER A 37 23.66 36.92 33.57
N ALA A 38 23.48 36.51 32.31
CA ALA A 38 23.20 37.37 31.17
C ALA A 38 22.25 36.62 30.22
N ALA A 39 21.17 37.27 29.74
CA ALA A 39 20.05 36.58 29.12
C ALA A 39 19.86 36.96 27.63
N VAL A 40 19.77 35.94 26.77
CA VAL A 40 19.24 36.07 25.40
C VAL A 40 18.12 35.05 25.25
N ARG A 41 16.92 35.52 24.88
CA ARG A 41 15.70 34.69 24.81
C ARG A 41 15.81 33.66 23.67
N ARG A 42 15.90 32.37 24.01
CA ARG A 42 15.55 31.28 23.09
C ARG A 42 14.06 30.99 23.20
N ILE A 43 13.39 30.84 22.07
CA ILE A 43 12.07 30.20 22.01
C ILE A 43 12.28 28.69 22.21
N SER A 44 11.44 28.04 23.01
CA SER A 44 11.61 26.65 23.41
C SER A 44 11.00 25.68 22.38
N GLU A 45 11.85 25.05 21.57
CA GLU A 45 11.45 23.82 20.87
C GLU A 45 11.29 22.70 21.89
N THR A 46 10.12 22.04 21.92
CA THR A 46 9.84 20.97 22.88
C THR A 46 10.37 19.64 22.34
N PRO A 47 11.25 18.91 23.07
CA PRO A 47 11.73 17.62 22.59
C PRO A 47 10.58 16.59 22.51
N LEU A 48 10.32 16.07 21.31
CA LEU A 48 9.32 15.02 21.10
C LEU A 48 9.81 13.68 21.67
N TYR A 49 9.51 13.43 22.95
CA TYR A 49 9.71 12.14 23.58
C TYR A 49 8.82 11.07 22.91
N LEU A 50 9.46 10.09 22.26
CA LEU A 50 8.79 8.98 21.59
C LEU A 50 8.16 8.00 22.59
N GLN A 51 6.93 8.26 23.04
CA GLN A 51 6.09 7.24 23.68
C GLN A 51 5.67 6.17 22.65
N ARG A 52 6.56 5.21 22.37
CA ARG A 52 6.15 3.90 21.82
C ARG A 52 5.26 3.21 22.86
N ARG A 53 3.95 3.15 22.61
CA ARG A 53 3.03 2.27 23.37
C ARG A 53 2.94 0.92 22.67
N ASN A 54 3.25 -0.14 23.41
CA ASN A 54 3.08 -1.52 22.96
C ASN A 54 1.58 -1.82 22.76
N ILE A 55 1.24 -2.57 21.71
CA ILE A 55 -0.09 -3.12 21.50
C ILE A 55 -0.03 -4.58 21.92
N SER A 56 -0.69 -4.94 23.02
CA SER A 56 -0.90 -6.33 23.42
C SER A 56 -2.27 -6.83 22.93
N SER A 57 -2.26 -7.90 22.13
CA SER A 57 -3.47 -8.62 21.73
C SER A 57 -3.75 -9.75 22.74
N VAL A 58 -4.67 -9.52 23.67
CA VAL A 58 -5.07 -10.53 24.66
C VAL A 58 -6.13 -11.46 24.06
N ILE A 59 -5.88 -12.77 24.10
CA ILE A 59 -6.84 -13.82 23.75
C ILE A 59 -7.40 -14.41 25.06
N PRO A 60 -8.73 -14.40 25.30
CA PRO A 60 -9.32 -14.83 26.57
C PRO A 60 -9.76 -16.30 26.59
N LYS A 61 -9.74 -16.94 27.78
CA LYS A 61 -10.56 -18.12 28.10
C LYS A 61 -11.07 -18.07 29.55
N SER A 62 -12.35 -18.42 29.71
CA SER A 62 -13.06 -18.94 30.90
C SER A 62 -12.68 -18.45 32.32
N GLU A 63 -13.29 -17.34 32.74
CA GLU A 63 -13.66 -17.02 34.15
C GLU A 63 -14.86 -16.04 34.09
N ASP A 64 -16.01 -16.56 33.65
CA ASP A 64 -16.93 -15.82 32.76
C ASP A 64 -18.30 -15.45 33.40
N ALA A 65 -18.37 -15.41 34.73
CA ALA A 65 -19.61 -15.09 35.46
C ALA A 65 -19.61 -13.67 36.05
N LYS A 66 -18.59 -13.31 36.82
CA LYS A 66 -18.49 -11.99 37.49
C LYS A 66 -18.06 -10.88 36.51
N LYS A 67 -17.16 -11.20 35.58
CA LYS A 67 -16.57 -10.23 34.64
C LYS A 67 -17.61 -9.60 33.71
N ARG A 68 -18.57 -10.38 33.21
CA ARG A 68 -19.68 -9.91 32.37
C ARG A 68 -20.53 -8.80 32.99
N VAL A 69 -20.61 -8.69 34.31
CA VAL A 69 -21.38 -7.60 34.96
C VAL A 69 -20.61 -6.26 34.92
N HIS A 70 -19.28 -6.29 35.11
CA HIS A 70 -18.45 -5.09 34.93
C HIS A 70 -18.27 -4.72 33.46
N GLU A 71 -18.07 -5.71 32.58
CA GLU A 71 -17.96 -5.45 31.13
C GLU A 71 -19.28 -4.95 30.54
N GLN A 72 -20.44 -5.37 31.07
CA GLN A 72 -21.74 -4.76 30.73
C GLN A 72 -21.94 -3.36 31.33
N SER A 73 -21.37 -3.03 32.50
CA SER A 73 -21.36 -1.63 32.97
C SER A 73 -20.49 -0.81 32.03
N GLN A 74 -19.23 -1.18 31.84
CA GLN A 74 -18.28 -0.43 31.00
C GLN A 74 -18.76 -0.29 29.56
N LEU A 75 -19.46 -1.28 28.99
CA LEU A 75 -20.10 -1.14 27.69
C LEU A 75 -21.29 -0.17 27.70
N LEU A 76 -22.08 -0.12 28.77
CA LEU A 76 -23.12 0.88 28.97
C LEU A 76 -22.51 2.28 29.16
N ASP A 77 -21.47 2.41 29.98
CA ASP A 77 -20.75 3.65 30.26
C ASP A 77 -20.09 4.19 28.96
N VAL A 78 -19.53 3.31 28.12
CA VAL A 78 -18.96 3.65 26.80
C VAL A 78 -20.06 3.96 25.77
N LEU A 79 -21.20 3.27 25.79
CA LEU A 79 -22.33 3.58 24.90
C LEU A 79 -23.04 4.88 25.30
N GLU A 80 -23.15 5.17 26.60
CA GLU A 80 -23.72 6.40 27.14
C GLU A 80 -22.77 7.57 26.89
N ALA A 81 -21.46 7.40 27.09
CA ALA A 81 -20.45 8.36 26.63
C ALA A 81 -20.47 8.56 25.11
N ARG A 82 -20.73 7.51 24.31
CA ARG A 82 -20.85 7.63 22.84
C ARG A 82 -22.16 8.30 22.42
N ILE A 83 -23.26 8.10 23.15
CA ILE A 83 -24.53 8.82 22.95
C ILE A 83 -24.36 10.29 23.33
N GLN A 84 -23.73 10.60 24.47
CA GLN A 84 -23.37 11.96 24.87
C GLN A 84 -22.43 12.61 23.85
N GLN A 85 -21.44 11.88 23.31
CA GLN A 85 -20.57 12.37 22.25
C GLN A 85 -21.36 12.67 20.96
N LEU A 86 -22.26 11.78 20.54
CA LEU A 86 -23.12 12.01 19.37
C LEU A 86 -24.16 13.12 19.60
N GLN A 87 -24.44 13.48 20.85
CA GLN A 87 -25.23 14.64 21.24
C GLN A 87 -24.39 15.93 21.27
N SER A 88 -23.12 15.87 21.70
CA SER A 88 -22.19 17.02 21.65
C SER A 88 -21.71 17.33 20.24
N ASP A 89 -21.55 16.32 19.38
CA ASP A 89 -21.23 16.49 17.95
C ASP A 89 -22.38 17.23 17.20
N VAL A 90 -23.61 17.19 17.75
CA VAL A 90 -24.75 18.00 17.30
C VAL A 90 -24.69 19.43 17.86
N VAL A 91 -24.01 19.68 19.00
CA VAL A 91 -23.98 20.96 19.73
C VAL A 91 -22.54 21.41 20.05
N LEU A 92 -21.78 21.72 19.00
CA LEU A 92 -20.65 22.66 19.10
C LEU A 92 -20.74 23.70 17.97
N ASP A 93 -21.12 24.92 18.37
CA ASP A 93 -20.68 26.14 17.67
C ASP A 93 -19.33 26.55 18.25
N VAL A 94 -18.39 26.95 17.40
CA VAL A 94 -17.17 27.62 17.85
C VAL A 94 -17.49 29.09 18.09
N GLN A 95 -17.86 29.45 19.33
CA GLN A 95 -17.93 30.86 19.70
C GLN A 95 -16.54 31.49 19.60
N HIS A 96 -16.44 32.64 18.91
CA HIS A 96 -15.21 33.41 18.85
C HIS A 96 -14.80 33.87 20.25
N ALA A 97 -13.62 33.44 20.71
CA ALA A 97 -13.01 34.00 21.91
C ALA A 97 -12.76 35.50 21.68
N LYS A 98 -13.41 36.35 22.48
CA LYS A 98 -13.18 37.81 22.46
C LYS A 98 -11.73 38.09 22.85
N VAL A 99 -10.92 38.52 21.90
CA VAL A 99 -9.60 39.10 22.17
C VAL A 99 -9.80 40.41 22.93
N GLN A 100 -9.49 40.40 24.23
CA GLN A 100 -9.40 41.63 25.01
C GLN A 100 -8.14 42.39 24.60
N PHE A 101 -8.31 43.50 23.88
CA PHE A 101 -7.22 44.43 23.60
C PHE A 101 -6.85 45.18 24.89
N LEU A 102 -5.63 44.95 25.38
CA LEU A 102 -5.01 45.79 26.40
C LEU A 102 -4.84 47.21 25.85
N LYS A 103 -5.46 48.19 26.51
CA LYS A 103 -5.30 49.61 26.17
C LYS A 103 -3.94 50.12 26.67
N SER A 104 -3.11 50.62 25.75
CA SER A 104 -2.10 51.63 26.05
C SER A 104 -2.72 53.06 25.94
N PRO A 105 -2.13 54.08 26.58
CA PRO A 105 -2.84 55.34 26.87
C PRO A 105 -2.98 56.31 25.68
N SER A 106 -3.87 57.29 25.90
CA SER A 106 -4.33 58.33 24.97
C SER A 106 -3.26 59.25 24.37
N PHE A 107 -3.51 59.69 23.14
CA PHE A 107 -3.17 61.05 22.69
C PHE A 107 -4.42 61.78 22.17
N ARG A 108 -4.37 63.12 22.07
CA ARG A 108 -5.53 64.00 21.86
C ARG A 108 -5.75 64.40 20.39
N GLY A 109 -7.01 64.74 20.08
CA GLY A 109 -7.44 65.45 18.88
C GLY A 109 -8.30 64.58 17.94
N GLY A 110 -9.44 65.03 17.40
CA GLY A 110 -10.19 66.27 17.69
C GLY A 110 -10.93 66.78 16.46
N LEU A 111 -12.26 66.99 16.56
CA LEU A 111 -13.17 67.45 15.49
C LEU A 111 -13.31 66.49 14.28
N SER A 112 -14.39 66.50 13.47
CA SER A 112 -15.79 66.92 13.72
C SER A 112 -16.75 66.42 12.62
N SER A 113 -18.06 66.53 12.90
CA SER A 113 -19.13 66.97 11.97
C SER A 113 -19.90 65.97 11.07
N VAL A 114 -21.24 66.11 11.12
CA VAL A 114 -22.24 66.11 10.01
C VAL A 114 -22.39 64.82 9.16
N ARG A 115 -23.55 64.12 9.18
CA ARG A 115 -24.81 64.34 8.41
C ARG A 115 -24.63 64.10 6.89
N THR A 116 -25.57 63.54 6.11
CA THR A 116 -27.06 63.52 6.24
C THR A 116 -27.74 62.37 5.45
N LEU A 117 -29.04 62.12 5.76
CA LEU A 117 -30.23 61.78 4.91
C LEU A 117 -30.03 61.60 3.37
N LYS A 118 -30.86 60.87 2.58
CA LYS A 118 -32.27 60.36 2.63
C LYS A 118 -32.40 59.26 1.51
N GLY A 119 -33.46 58.45 1.33
CA GLY A 119 -34.73 58.24 2.06
C GLY A 119 -35.64 57.17 1.38
N SER A 120 -36.75 56.82 2.05
CA SER A 120 -38.15 56.57 1.55
C SER A 120 -38.40 56.11 0.10
N SER A 121 -39.29 55.13 -0.20
CA SER A 121 -40.71 54.93 0.20
C SER A 121 -41.09 53.42 0.34
N LYS A 122 -42.05 52.94 1.15
CA LYS A 122 -43.54 53.12 1.18
C LYS A 122 -44.24 52.58 -0.10
N ASP A 123 -45.40 51.88 -0.06
CA ASP A 123 -46.32 51.57 1.06
C ASP A 123 -47.18 50.28 0.88
N LYS A 124 -47.89 49.93 1.96
CA LYS A 124 -48.75 48.77 2.30
C LYS A 124 -50.00 48.49 1.44
N SER A 125 -50.63 47.33 1.69
CA SER A 125 -52.09 47.20 1.98
C SER A 125 -52.40 45.91 2.77
N ASP A 126 -53.54 45.85 3.49
CA ASP A 126 -53.73 44.99 4.69
C ASP A 126 -55.16 44.38 4.80
N ILE A 127 -55.31 43.23 5.52
CA ILE A 127 -56.55 42.70 6.20
C ILE A 127 -57.70 42.14 5.29
N PRO A 128 -58.73 41.35 5.74
CA PRO A 128 -59.00 40.66 7.03
C PRO A 128 -59.48 39.16 7.00
N LYS A 129 -59.31 38.47 8.14
CA LYS A 129 -60.19 37.48 8.86
C LYS A 129 -61.22 36.58 8.11
N SER A 130 -61.16 35.27 8.38
CA SER A 130 -62.09 34.57 9.32
C SER A 130 -61.54 33.16 9.68
N GLY A 131 -62.21 32.36 10.50
CA GLY A 131 -61.75 31.00 10.83
C GLY A 131 -62.72 30.14 11.63
N GLN A 132 -62.44 28.83 11.70
CA GLN A 132 -63.13 27.85 12.55
C GLN A 132 -62.14 26.77 13.03
N ALA A 133 -62.35 26.26 14.23
CA ALA A 133 -61.53 25.18 14.81
C ALA A 133 -62.31 23.86 14.84
N VAL A 134 -61.72 22.80 14.28
CA VAL A 134 -62.21 21.42 14.40
C VAL A 134 -61.05 20.56 14.91
N THR A 135 -61.34 19.64 15.83
CA THR A 135 -60.31 18.81 16.51
C THR A 135 -60.47 17.33 16.22
N LYS A 136 -59.39 16.58 16.47
CA LYS A 136 -59.18 15.14 16.20
C LYS A 136 -58.79 14.89 14.72
N ARG A 137 -57.91 13.93 14.41
CA ARG A 137 -57.53 12.74 15.18
C ARG A 137 -56.02 12.44 15.02
N ALA A 138 -55.28 12.35 16.13
CA ALA A 138 -53.86 11.99 16.11
C ALA A 138 -53.65 10.48 15.89
N SER A 139 -53.02 10.10 14.78
CA SER A 139 -52.53 8.75 14.52
C SER A 139 -51.22 8.51 15.28
N LYS A 140 -51.30 7.84 16.44
CA LYS A 140 -50.11 7.37 17.16
C LYS A 140 -49.40 6.31 16.33
N SER A 141 -48.19 6.58 15.85
CA SER A 141 -47.30 5.57 15.30
C SER A 141 -46.91 4.55 16.38
N GLN A 142 -46.81 3.28 16.01
CA GLN A 142 -46.34 2.24 16.95
C GLN A 142 -44.85 2.46 17.26
N PRO A 143 -44.39 2.22 18.51
CA PRO A 143 -42.97 2.16 18.81
C PRO A 143 -42.32 1.04 17.99
N SER A 144 -41.09 1.25 17.53
CA SER A 144 -40.37 0.18 16.84
C SER A 144 -40.09 -0.99 17.79
N ARG A 145 -40.02 -2.20 17.25
CA ARG A 145 -39.69 -3.46 17.96
C ARG A 145 -38.41 -3.37 18.82
N TRP A 146 -37.52 -2.43 18.51
CA TRP A 146 -36.33 -2.10 19.31
C TRP A 146 -36.64 -1.29 20.57
N MET A 147 -37.55 -0.30 20.50
CA MET A 147 -37.95 0.48 21.67
C MET A 147 -38.74 -0.35 22.67
N GLU A 148 -39.62 -1.23 22.21
CA GLU A 148 -40.34 -2.17 23.09
C GLU A 148 -39.35 -3.07 23.84
N LYS A 149 -38.42 -3.71 23.13
CA LYS A 149 -37.37 -4.55 23.72
C LYS A 149 -36.50 -3.79 24.73
N LEU A 150 -36.16 -2.54 24.44
CA LEU A 150 -35.36 -1.68 25.34
C LEU A 150 -36.17 -1.22 26.57
N SER A 151 -37.48 -1.01 26.45
CA SER A 151 -38.38 -0.79 27.59
C SER A 151 -38.54 -2.05 28.46
N GLU A 152 -38.56 -3.22 27.84
CA GLU A 152 -38.68 -4.52 28.50
C GLU A 152 -37.39 -4.90 29.25
N GLU A 153 -36.21 -4.67 28.64
CA GLU A 153 -34.92 -4.79 29.33
C GLU A 153 -34.79 -3.81 30.50
N LYS A 154 -35.27 -2.56 30.37
CA LYS A 154 -35.34 -1.61 31.49
C LYS A 154 -36.23 -2.11 32.64
N LYS A 155 -37.43 -2.65 32.35
CA LYS A 155 -38.29 -3.30 33.37
C LYS A 155 -37.61 -4.50 34.02
N ASN A 156 -36.91 -5.32 33.25
CA ASN A 156 -36.19 -6.50 33.75
C ASN A 156 -34.95 -6.13 34.59
N LYS A 157 -34.25 -5.03 34.28
CA LYS A 157 -33.18 -4.48 35.13
C LYS A 157 -33.74 -4.00 36.49
N LEU A 158 -34.86 -3.27 36.48
CA LEU A 158 -35.54 -2.81 37.69
C LEU A 158 -35.98 -3.98 38.60
N LYS A 159 -36.65 -4.99 38.03
CA LYS A 159 -37.03 -6.21 38.77
C LYS A 159 -35.83 -6.93 39.38
N LYS A 160 -34.71 -7.05 38.64
CA LYS A 160 -33.48 -7.67 39.15
C LYS A 160 -32.86 -6.86 40.31
N GLN A 161 -32.88 -5.53 40.27
CA GLN A 161 -32.43 -4.70 41.40
C GLN A 161 -33.33 -4.83 42.63
N GLN A 162 -34.66 -4.85 42.46
CA GLN A 162 -35.60 -5.05 43.57
C GLN A 162 -35.43 -6.43 44.23
N ILE A 163 -35.25 -7.50 43.44
CA ILE A 163 -34.94 -8.85 43.95
C ILE A 163 -33.60 -8.88 44.69
N LEU A 164 -32.59 -8.12 44.23
CA LEU A 164 -31.29 -8.03 44.90
C LEU A 164 -31.40 -7.30 46.25
N GLN A 165 -32.14 -6.19 46.31
CA GLN A 165 -32.42 -5.46 47.55
C GLN A 165 -33.20 -6.30 48.56
N GLN A 166 -34.25 -7.01 48.12
CA GLN A 166 -34.98 -7.96 48.98
C GLN A 166 -34.11 -9.10 49.50
N LYS A 167 -33.13 -9.58 48.72
CA LYS A 167 -32.15 -10.57 49.17
C LYS A 167 -31.15 -10.03 50.20
N MET A 168 -30.83 -8.74 50.20
CA MET A 168 -29.96 -8.13 51.22
C MET A 168 -30.68 -7.80 52.52
N GLN A 169 -32.02 -7.73 52.53
CA GLN A 169 -32.83 -7.47 53.73
C GLN A 169 -33.28 -8.72 54.50
N ARG A 170 -32.86 -9.94 54.09
CA ARG A 170 -33.17 -11.18 54.80
C ARG A 170 -31.91 -11.96 55.20
N ASN A 171 -31.43 -11.70 56.41
CA ASN A 171 -30.78 -12.68 57.29
C ASN A 171 -30.66 -12.06 58.71
N PRO A 172 -31.23 -12.74 59.73
CA PRO A 172 -30.34 -13.25 60.76
C PRO A 172 -30.73 -14.65 61.29
N LYS A 173 -29.70 -15.42 61.70
CA LYS A 173 -29.66 -16.50 62.72
C LYS A 173 -30.74 -17.60 62.70
N GLU A 174 -30.31 -18.87 62.59
CA GLU A 174 -30.27 -19.85 63.71
C GLU A 174 -29.65 -21.20 63.26
N LYS A 175 -29.79 -22.28 64.05
CA LYS A 175 -28.86 -23.43 64.13
C LYS A 175 -29.35 -24.73 63.43
N LEU A 176 -28.40 -25.69 63.35
CA LEU A 176 -28.56 -27.15 63.22
C LEU A 176 -29.62 -27.75 64.18
N PRO A 177 -30.14 -29.01 64.01
CA PRO A 177 -29.58 -30.14 63.24
C PRO A 177 -30.63 -30.96 62.43
N GLY A 178 -30.33 -32.21 62.05
CA GLY A 178 -31.34 -33.27 61.82
C GLY A 178 -31.09 -34.20 60.62
N LYS A 179 -31.39 -35.50 60.77
CA LYS A 179 -31.25 -36.52 59.70
C LYS A 179 -32.60 -37.09 59.23
N SER A 180 -32.68 -37.32 57.92
CA SER A 180 -33.27 -38.50 57.24
C SER A 180 -34.80 -38.73 57.14
N LYS A 181 -35.18 -39.22 55.93
CA LYS A 181 -36.29 -40.14 55.59
C LYS A 181 -37.76 -39.72 55.79
N ALA A 182 -38.34 -39.16 54.72
CA ALA A 182 -39.58 -39.65 54.09
C ALA A 182 -39.58 -39.17 52.62
N SER A 183 -39.56 -39.99 51.55
CA SER A 183 -40.49 -41.06 51.14
C SER A 183 -41.93 -40.61 50.86
N ARG A 184 -42.12 -39.73 49.87
CA ARG A 184 -43.32 -39.76 49.00
C ARG A 184 -43.07 -39.15 47.61
N SER A 185 -42.33 -39.89 46.79
CA SER A 185 -42.43 -39.78 45.34
C SER A 185 -43.78 -40.37 44.89
N SER A 186 -44.87 -39.61 45.06
CA SER A 186 -46.09 -39.84 44.28
C SER A 186 -45.80 -39.31 42.86
N LEU A 187 -45.51 -40.18 41.88
CA LEU A 187 -46.53 -40.92 41.12
C LEU A 187 -47.48 -39.89 40.51
N MET A 188 -47.52 -39.62 39.21
CA MET A 188 -47.75 -40.51 38.05
C MET A 188 -48.56 -39.64 37.04
N PRO A 189 -49.02 -40.10 35.85
CA PRO A 189 -48.57 -41.24 35.04
C PRO A 189 -48.41 -40.86 33.54
N THR A 190 -48.34 -41.91 32.73
CA THR A 190 -48.81 -42.04 31.34
C THR A 190 -49.71 -40.94 30.74
N SER A 191 -49.43 -40.66 29.45
CA SER A 191 -50.39 -40.51 28.34
C SER A 191 -51.39 -39.35 28.36
N THR A 192 -52.06 -39.15 27.21
CA THR A 192 -53.18 -38.20 26.97
C THR A 192 -52.80 -36.70 27.07
N THR A 193 -53.44 -35.75 26.37
CA THR A 193 -54.36 -35.83 25.21
C THR A 193 -54.31 -34.53 24.40
N TYR A 194 -54.91 -34.56 23.20
CA TYR A 194 -55.49 -33.39 22.53
C TYR A 194 -56.27 -32.46 23.47
N LYS A 195 -56.17 -31.14 23.24
CA LYS A 195 -57.30 -30.24 22.87
C LYS A 195 -56.73 -28.87 22.45
N THR A 196 -57.11 -28.20 21.36
CA THR A 196 -58.33 -28.14 20.51
C THR A 196 -59.34 -27.06 20.92
N ILE A 197 -59.34 -25.99 20.12
CA ILE A 197 -60.53 -25.34 19.54
C ILE A 197 -60.22 -25.38 18.03
N SER A 198 -60.80 -26.28 17.21
CA SER A 198 -62.08 -26.16 16.48
C SER A 198 -62.20 -24.86 15.65
N SER A 199 -62.70 -24.83 14.41
CA SER A 199 -63.39 -25.80 13.53
C SER A 199 -63.01 -25.50 12.06
N THR A 200 -63.39 -26.22 11.00
CA THR A 200 -64.37 -27.32 10.76
C THR A 200 -63.86 -28.21 9.61
N ALA A 201 -64.44 -29.40 9.38
CA ALA A 201 -64.00 -30.31 8.31
C ALA A 201 -65.15 -30.95 7.51
N LYS A 202 -64.89 -31.25 6.22
CA LYS A 202 -65.47 -32.32 5.37
C LYS A 202 -64.34 -32.73 4.40
N LYS A 203 -63.93 -34.00 4.25
CA LYS A 203 -64.63 -35.20 3.71
C LYS A 203 -65.05 -34.99 2.24
N ARG A 204 -64.80 -35.91 1.29
CA ARG A 204 -64.46 -37.35 1.39
C ARG A 204 -63.77 -37.87 0.10
N ARG A 205 -63.19 -39.10 0.18
CA ARG A 205 -62.90 -40.15 -0.84
C ARG A 205 -63.14 -39.85 -2.36
N GLY A 206 -62.36 -40.38 -3.30
CA GLY A 206 -61.20 -41.30 -3.24
C GLY A 206 -61.23 -42.42 -4.31
N GLY A 207 -60.09 -43.08 -4.56
CA GLY A 207 -59.90 -44.10 -5.63
C GLY A 207 -59.44 -43.48 -6.98
N THR A 208 -58.82 -44.21 -7.92
CA THR A 208 -58.38 -45.63 -7.94
C THR A 208 -57.25 -45.83 -8.97
N LYS A 209 -56.46 -46.92 -8.85
CA LYS A 209 -55.85 -47.84 -9.87
C LYS A 209 -55.72 -47.40 -11.37
N LEU A 210 -54.79 -47.88 -12.22
CA LEU A 210 -53.95 -49.12 -12.25
C LEU A 210 -52.89 -49.03 -13.39
N SER A 211 -51.83 -49.88 -13.35
CA SER A 211 -51.06 -50.48 -14.48
C SER A 211 -50.43 -49.63 -15.61
N ASP A 212 -49.60 -50.18 -16.50
CA ASP A 212 -48.39 -51.05 -16.45
C ASP A 212 -47.97 -51.33 -17.93
N GLU A 213 -46.69 -51.67 -18.16
CA GLU A 213 -46.04 -52.28 -19.35
C GLU A 213 -46.57 -52.12 -20.80
N ILE A 214 -45.64 -51.95 -21.77
CA ILE A 214 -45.39 -52.91 -22.88
C ILE A 214 -44.12 -52.52 -23.70
N ARG A 215 -43.59 -53.48 -24.48
CA ARG A 215 -42.31 -53.53 -25.25
C ARG A 215 -42.60 -54.23 -26.61
N PRO A 216 -41.66 -54.53 -27.56
CA PRO A 216 -40.29 -54.04 -27.84
C PRO A 216 -40.05 -53.84 -29.39
N SER A 217 -38.82 -54.13 -29.88
CA SER A 217 -38.37 -54.48 -31.26
C SER A 217 -37.77 -53.30 -32.11
N VAL A 218 -36.49 -53.28 -32.58
CA VAL A 218 -35.61 -54.17 -33.42
C VAL A 218 -35.50 -53.59 -34.86
N SER A 219 -34.35 -53.42 -35.53
CA SER A 219 -32.89 -53.62 -35.25
C SER A 219 -32.04 -52.66 -36.16
N SER A 220 -30.83 -52.88 -36.73
CA SER A 220 -29.84 -53.99 -36.82
C SER A 220 -28.50 -53.53 -37.49
N ALA A 221 -27.36 -54.00 -36.96
CA ALA A 221 -26.05 -54.22 -37.65
C ALA A 221 -25.27 -53.00 -38.21
N ALA A 222 -23.93 -53.01 -38.43
CA ALA A 222 -22.86 -54.02 -38.26
C ALA A 222 -21.55 -53.31 -37.80
N ALA A 223 -20.73 -53.83 -36.85
CA ALA A 223 -19.66 -54.85 -36.96
C ALA A 223 -18.27 -54.27 -37.43
N VAL A 224 -17.08 -54.78 -37.04
CA VAL A 224 -16.73 -55.96 -36.21
C VAL A 224 -15.31 -55.90 -35.57
N THR A 225 -15.07 -56.70 -34.50
CA THR A 225 -13.75 -57.00 -33.82
C THR A 225 -13.01 -55.79 -33.18
N THR A 226 -12.04 -55.85 -32.24
CA THR A 226 -11.47 -56.80 -31.22
C THR A 226 -10.64 -55.94 -30.23
N ALA A 227 -10.18 -56.30 -29.02
CA ALA A 227 -10.20 -57.46 -28.09
C ALA A 227 -10.12 -56.86 -26.65
N ALA A 228 -10.39 -57.49 -25.49
CA ALA A 228 -10.25 -58.86 -24.95
C ALA A 228 -8.81 -59.25 -24.51
N THR A 229 -8.54 -59.79 -23.32
CA THR A 229 -9.37 -60.23 -22.15
C THR A 229 -8.99 -59.42 -20.87
N SER A 230 -9.35 -59.70 -19.60
CA SER A 230 -10.05 -60.79 -18.87
C SER A 230 -10.82 -60.22 -17.64
N SER A 231 -11.19 -60.99 -16.61
CA SER A 231 -12.05 -60.49 -15.51
C SER A 231 -12.14 -61.30 -14.19
N LYS A 232 -12.58 -60.62 -13.12
CA LYS A 232 -13.42 -61.06 -11.97
C LYS A 232 -12.83 -61.78 -10.74
N ALA A 233 -13.61 -61.63 -9.64
CA ALA A 233 -13.63 -62.31 -8.33
C ALA A 233 -12.46 -62.03 -7.35
N ALA A 234 -12.60 -62.26 -6.02
CA ALA A 234 -13.69 -62.01 -5.06
C ALA A 234 -13.15 -62.28 -3.62
N GLU A 235 -13.74 -61.61 -2.61
CA GLU A 235 -13.54 -61.70 -1.15
C GLU A 235 -12.71 -62.85 -0.51
N ALA A 236 -11.75 -62.51 0.37
CA ALA A 236 -11.49 -63.25 1.63
C ALA A 236 -10.57 -62.48 2.64
N LEU A 237 -10.80 -62.76 3.93
CA LEU A 237 -9.92 -62.64 5.13
C LEU A 237 -9.10 -61.35 5.45
N LYS A 238 -9.64 -60.62 6.45
CA LYS A 238 -9.03 -60.11 7.70
C LYS A 238 -7.50 -60.25 7.97
N THR A 239 -6.98 -59.24 8.70
CA THR A 239 -5.81 -59.24 9.63
C THR A 239 -4.40 -59.48 9.03
N SER A 240 -3.34 -58.73 9.37
CA SER A 240 -3.07 -57.88 10.56
C SER A 240 -1.97 -56.82 10.32
N LYS A 241 -1.81 -55.86 11.25
CA LYS A 241 -0.62 -54.98 11.37
C LYS A 241 0.26 -55.46 12.54
N GLN A 242 1.56 -55.61 12.32
CA GLN A 242 2.67 -55.43 13.31
C GLN A 242 3.99 -55.53 12.53
N LYS A 243 5.02 -54.69 12.67
CA LYS A 243 5.51 -53.81 13.76
C LYS A 243 6.00 -54.54 15.01
N ARG A 244 7.29 -54.91 14.98
CA ARG A 244 8.14 -55.43 16.07
C ARG A 244 9.60 -55.33 15.58
N ARG A 245 10.63 -55.12 16.39
CA ARG A 245 10.76 -55.01 17.87
C ARG A 245 11.64 -53.82 18.21
N ASP A 246 11.41 -53.26 19.40
CA ASP A 246 12.50 -52.92 20.33
C ASP A 246 12.43 -53.87 21.54
N SER A 247 13.43 -53.81 22.42
CA SER A 247 13.76 -54.87 23.38
C SER A 247 12.79 -55.03 24.56
N LYS A 248 12.72 -56.26 25.09
CA LYS A 248 12.17 -56.56 26.42
C LYS A 248 13.29 -56.46 27.46
N SER A 249 12.97 -55.94 28.64
CA SER A 249 13.42 -56.52 29.91
C SER A 249 12.25 -57.27 30.58
N LYS A 250 12.53 -58.12 31.58
CA LYS A 250 11.53 -58.82 32.39
C LYS A 250 11.57 -58.30 33.83
N VAL A 251 10.40 -58.08 34.42
CA VAL A 251 10.13 -58.33 35.85
C VAL A 251 8.77 -59.04 35.90
N SER A 252 8.57 -59.91 36.89
CA SER A 252 7.33 -60.65 37.11
C SER A 252 7.09 -60.85 38.60
N ASP A 253 5.91 -60.49 39.10
CA ASP A 253 5.01 -61.45 39.76
C ASP A 253 3.64 -60.87 40.16
N LYS A 254 2.65 -61.78 40.19
CA LYS A 254 1.50 -61.91 41.11
C LYS A 254 0.53 -60.75 41.37
N ASP A 255 -0.70 -60.99 40.88
CA ASP A 255 -1.98 -61.00 41.63
C ASP A 255 -2.64 -59.72 42.21
N ALA A 256 -3.92 -59.92 42.56
CA ALA A 256 -4.79 -59.09 43.38
C ALA A 256 -5.19 -57.70 42.85
N THR A 257 -6.21 -57.72 42.00
CA THR A 257 -7.48 -56.96 42.19
C THR A 257 -7.42 -55.72 43.09
N ASN A 258 -7.30 -54.53 42.50
CA ASN A 258 -7.84 -53.30 43.08
C ASN A 258 -8.37 -52.38 41.97
N LYS A 259 -9.37 -51.56 42.31
CA LYS A 259 -9.87 -50.49 41.44
C LYS A 259 -9.00 -49.24 41.67
N PRO A 260 -8.76 -48.40 40.65
CA PRO A 260 -8.44 -47.00 40.90
C PRO A 260 -9.62 -46.34 41.63
N GLU A 261 -9.34 -45.56 42.65
CA GLU A 261 -10.34 -44.66 43.25
C GLU A 261 -10.47 -43.38 42.40
N ASP A 262 -11.49 -42.57 42.67
CA ASP A 262 -11.87 -41.37 41.88
C ASP A 262 -10.84 -40.21 41.95
N GLY A 263 -9.63 -40.46 42.48
CA GLY A 263 -8.55 -39.50 42.64
C GLY A 263 -7.47 -39.55 41.55
N ASP A 264 -7.09 -40.75 41.06
CA ASP A 264 -5.94 -40.91 40.15
C ASP A 264 -6.16 -40.20 38.81
N LEU A 265 -7.42 -40.17 38.32
CA LEU A 265 -7.79 -39.42 37.11
C LEU A 265 -7.63 -37.91 37.28
N ALA A 266 -7.88 -37.39 38.50
CA ALA A 266 -7.72 -35.97 38.80
C ALA A 266 -6.24 -35.56 38.87
N GLU A 267 -5.36 -36.39 39.43
CA GLU A 267 -3.91 -36.11 39.41
C GLU A 267 -3.33 -36.16 37.98
N ILE A 268 -3.82 -37.07 37.13
CA ILE A 268 -3.39 -37.14 35.72
C ILE A 268 -3.88 -35.91 34.92
N GLU A 269 -5.13 -35.47 35.09
CA GLU A 269 -5.64 -34.26 34.44
C GLU A 269 -4.93 -32.99 34.94
N GLU A 270 -4.66 -32.90 36.25
CA GLU A 270 -3.87 -31.83 36.87
C GLU A 270 -2.42 -31.82 36.35
N LEU A 271 -1.80 -32.98 36.10
CA LEU A 271 -0.46 -33.10 35.51
C LEU A 271 -0.44 -32.69 34.02
N GLU A 272 -1.39 -33.16 33.19
CA GLU A 272 -1.49 -32.71 31.78
C GLU A 272 -1.73 -31.20 31.68
N LYS A 273 -2.54 -30.65 32.59
CA LYS A 273 -2.81 -29.21 32.68
C LYS A 273 -1.57 -28.42 33.06
N ARG A 274 -0.82 -28.83 34.10
CA ARG A 274 0.47 -28.22 34.48
C ARG A 274 1.51 -28.31 33.36
N LEU A 275 1.54 -29.43 32.61
CA LEU A 275 2.44 -29.60 31.47
C LEU A 275 2.08 -28.65 30.31
N ASN A 276 0.79 -28.49 30.02
CA ASN A 276 0.28 -27.53 29.04
C ASN A 276 0.54 -26.07 29.46
N GLU A 277 0.37 -25.74 30.74
CA GLU A 277 0.64 -24.40 31.27
C GLU A 277 2.14 -24.07 31.18
N GLN A 278 3.04 -25.01 31.51
CA GLN A 278 4.48 -24.83 31.29
C GLN A 278 4.85 -24.71 29.79
N ALA A 279 4.22 -25.49 28.91
CA ALA A 279 4.43 -25.37 27.47
C ALA A 279 3.99 -24.00 26.95
N GLN A 280 2.82 -23.51 27.37
CA GLN A 280 2.31 -22.19 27.02
C GLN A 280 3.18 -21.07 27.59
N GLN A 281 3.72 -21.21 28.82
CA GLN A 281 4.67 -20.25 29.37
C GLN A 281 5.98 -20.19 28.57
N ARG A 282 6.58 -21.34 28.18
CA ARG A 282 7.78 -21.35 27.31
C ARG A 282 7.50 -20.75 25.92
N ILE A 283 6.32 -21.02 25.35
CA ILE A 283 5.90 -20.41 24.07
C ILE A 283 5.74 -18.89 24.24
N CYS A 284 5.13 -18.42 25.33
CA CYS A 284 4.91 -16.99 25.58
C CYS A 284 6.23 -16.25 25.84
N LEU A 285 7.12 -16.81 26.69
CA LEU A 285 8.46 -16.27 26.96
C LEU A 285 9.29 -16.18 25.68
N SER A 286 9.46 -17.29 24.95
CA SER A 286 10.20 -17.29 23.68
C SER A 286 9.58 -16.40 22.60
N THR A 287 8.29 -16.07 22.71
CA THR A 287 7.62 -15.10 21.84
C THR A 287 7.92 -13.66 22.27
N MET A 288 7.86 -13.35 23.57
CA MET A 288 8.24 -12.03 24.10
C MET A 288 9.72 -11.71 23.86
N GLU A 289 10.61 -12.69 24.04
CA GLU A 289 12.04 -12.57 23.71
C GLU A 289 12.23 -12.30 22.21
N ARG A 290 11.57 -13.07 21.34
CA ARG A 290 11.57 -12.81 19.88
C ARG A 290 11.02 -11.43 19.50
N PHE A 291 10.03 -10.89 20.23
CA PHE A 291 9.51 -9.54 20.00
C PHE A 291 10.46 -8.43 20.51
N GLN A 292 11.18 -8.65 21.61
CA GLN A 292 12.20 -7.70 22.08
C GLN A 292 13.46 -7.73 21.20
N GLU A 293 13.91 -8.91 20.78
CA GLU A 293 14.98 -9.05 19.79
C GLU A 293 14.58 -8.47 18.43
N SER A 294 13.38 -8.75 17.90
CA SER A 294 12.98 -8.25 16.58
C SER A 294 12.80 -6.73 16.57
N SER A 295 12.24 -6.14 17.64
CA SER A 295 12.05 -4.69 17.72
C SER A 295 13.36 -3.91 17.90
N THR A 296 14.39 -4.51 18.50
CA THR A 296 15.73 -3.93 18.60
C THR A 296 16.58 -4.17 17.34
N ARG A 297 16.51 -5.36 16.73
CA ARG A 297 17.14 -5.65 15.42
C ARG A 297 16.56 -4.77 14.31
N SER A 298 15.23 -4.61 14.23
CA SER A 298 14.56 -3.69 13.29
C SER A 298 15.06 -2.26 13.46
N SER A 299 15.07 -1.74 14.70
CA SER A 299 15.55 -0.37 14.93
C SER A 299 17.03 -0.18 14.59
N CYS A 300 17.86 -1.23 14.68
CA CYS A 300 19.27 -1.21 14.27
C CYS A 300 19.41 -1.24 12.73
N ALA A 301 18.61 -2.06 12.04
CA ALA A 301 18.57 -2.12 10.58
C ALA A 301 18.10 -0.79 9.96
N ASP A 302 17.09 -0.14 10.53
CA ASP A 302 16.62 1.19 10.10
C ASP A 302 17.77 2.22 10.12
N ILE A 303 18.61 2.20 11.16
CA ILE A 303 19.75 3.10 11.33
C ILE A 303 20.82 2.80 10.28
N GLN A 304 21.18 1.53 10.10
CA GLN A 304 22.17 1.08 9.10
C GLN A 304 21.74 1.46 7.68
N LEU A 305 20.48 1.21 7.33
CA LEU A 305 19.90 1.55 6.03
C LEU A 305 19.88 3.07 5.80
N SER A 306 19.57 3.85 6.84
CA SER A 306 19.58 5.32 6.77
C SER A 306 21.00 5.88 6.58
N ILE A 307 22.01 5.31 7.25
CA ILE A 307 23.44 5.64 7.04
C ILE A 307 23.88 5.27 5.62
N ARG A 308 23.46 4.11 5.12
CA ARG A 308 23.74 3.62 3.77
C ARG A 308 23.17 4.57 2.71
N CYS A 309 21.88 4.92 2.80
CA CYS A 309 21.21 5.86 1.88
C CYS A 309 21.86 7.25 1.88
N TYR A 310 22.31 7.75 3.04
CA TYR A 310 22.99 9.05 3.13
C TYR A 310 24.32 9.05 2.38
N LEU A 311 25.11 7.98 2.52
CA LEU A 311 26.37 7.82 1.82
C LEU A 311 26.16 7.64 0.31
N GLU A 312 25.18 6.83 -0.10
CA GLU A 312 24.84 6.64 -1.53
C GLU A 312 24.34 7.94 -2.18
N ALA A 313 23.55 8.76 -1.47
CA ALA A 313 23.16 10.09 -1.91
C ALA A 313 24.37 11.04 -2.04
N CYS A 314 25.30 11.05 -1.07
CA CYS A 314 26.53 11.84 -1.16
C CYS A 314 27.43 11.42 -2.33
N VAL A 315 27.50 10.11 -2.61
CA VAL A 315 28.27 9.56 -3.73
C VAL A 315 27.63 9.89 -5.08
N PHE A 316 26.30 9.81 -5.19
CA PHE A 316 25.55 10.16 -6.40
C PHE A 316 25.76 11.62 -6.81
N MET A 317 25.74 12.56 -5.85
CA MET A 317 26.09 13.98 -6.06
C MET A 317 27.56 14.21 -6.46
N GLY A 318 28.45 13.23 -6.29
CA GLY A 318 29.89 13.42 -6.41
C GLY A 318 30.58 14.08 -5.19
N ASP A 319 29.86 14.39 -4.11
CA ASP A 319 30.41 14.96 -2.86
C ASP A 319 31.08 13.86 -2.00
N VAL A 320 32.16 13.31 -2.56
CA VAL A 320 33.00 12.27 -1.95
C VAL A 320 33.63 12.75 -0.65
N GLU A 321 33.89 14.06 -0.51
CA GLU A 321 34.50 14.61 0.69
C GLU A 321 33.52 14.64 1.87
N ARG A 322 32.26 15.07 1.66
CA ARG A 322 31.19 14.94 2.67
C ARG A 322 30.96 13.48 3.03
N SER A 323 30.92 12.60 2.02
CA SER A 323 30.73 11.16 2.23
C SER A 323 31.83 10.57 3.12
N GLN A 324 33.10 10.88 2.82
CA GLN A 324 34.25 10.48 3.65
C GLN A 324 34.23 11.10 5.05
N ARG A 325 33.96 12.41 5.17
CA ARG A 325 33.86 13.11 6.47
C ARG A 325 32.76 12.51 7.34
N PHE A 326 31.63 12.13 6.75
CA PHE A 326 30.53 11.48 7.45
C PHE A 326 30.87 10.06 7.89
N LEU A 327 31.40 9.20 7.01
CA LEU A 327 31.83 7.85 7.40
C LEU A 327 32.87 7.89 8.55
N LEU A 328 33.84 8.82 8.48
CA LEU A 328 34.82 9.02 9.54
C LEU A 328 34.21 9.55 10.84
N SER A 329 33.18 10.41 10.80
CA SER A 329 32.54 10.91 12.02
C SER A 329 31.70 9.82 12.72
N GLN A 330 31.07 8.92 11.97
CA GLN A 330 30.42 7.73 12.52
C GLN A 330 31.44 6.74 13.09
N HIS A 331 32.51 6.43 12.36
CA HIS A 331 33.53 5.46 12.80
C HIS A 331 34.31 5.95 14.03
N ARG A 332 34.56 7.26 14.19
CA ARG A 332 35.29 7.81 15.35
C ARG A 332 34.57 7.62 16.69
N VAL A 333 33.24 7.52 16.70
CA VAL A 333 32.45 7.41 17.94
C VAL A 333 32.07 5.95 18.17
N MET A 334 32.59 5.31 19.22
CA MET A 334 32.44 3.85 19.42
C MET A 334 30.99 3.33 19.43
N SER A 335 30.02 4.10 19.94
CA SER A 335 28.60 3.73 19.89
C SER A 335 28.00 3.82 18.48
N ARG A 336 28.49 4.74 17.63
CA ARG A 336 28.09 4.89 16.23
C ARG A 336 28.85 3.92 15.32
N ARG A 337 30.12 3.58 15.63
CA ARG A 337 30.92 2.55 14.94
C ARG A 337 30.21 1.19 14.91
N LYS A 338 29.53 0.82 16.01
CA LYS A 338 28.70 -0.40 16.11
C LYS A 338 27.48 -0.42 15.18
N GLN A 339 27.14 0.70 14.53
CA GLN A 339 26.06 0.82 13.54
C GLN A 339 26.59 0.81 12.09
N LEU A 340 27.88 0.50 11.88
CA LEU A 340 28.50 0.42 10.57
C LEU A 340 28.73 -1.03 10.17
N THR A 341 28.33 -1.40 8.95
CA THR A 341 28.47 -2.73 8.37
C THR A 341 29.54 -2.72 7.28
N THR A 342 30.01 -3.91 6.87
CA THR A 342 30.98 -4.05 5.76
C THR A 342 30.50 -3.33 4.50
N ASP A 343 29.21 -3.37 4.17
CA ASP A 343 28.66 -2.73 2.97
C ASP A 343 28.63 -1.19 3.04
N ILE A 344 28.49 -0.64 4.25
CA ILE A 344 28.62 0.81 4.49
C ILE A 344 30.05 1.29 4.20
N TYR A 345 31.07 0.46 4.47
CA TYR A 345 32.45 0.73 4.05
C TYR A 345 32.65 0.49 2.54
N ASN A 346 32.01 -0.53 1.97
CA ASN A 346 32.11 -0.88 0.54
C ASN A 346 31.65 0.25 -0.39
N ILE A 347 30.67 1.08 0.01
CA ILE A 347 30.29 2.29 -0.74
C ILE A 347 31.51 3.18 -1.01
N MET A 348 32.31 3.45 0.02
CA MET A 348 33.53 4.26 -0.13
C MET A 348 34.66 3.50 -0.82
N MET A 349 34.76 2.17 -0.66
CA MET A 349 35.71 1.38 -1.46
C MET A 349 35.43 1.50 -2.96
N ARG A 350 34.17 1.34 -3.39
CA ARG A 350 33.74 1.45 -4.79
C ARG A 350 34.05 2.84 -5.39
N VAL A 351 33.87 3.91 -4.61
CA VAL A 351 34.27 5.28 -5.02
C VAL A 351 35.79 5.39 -5.24
N TRP A 352 36.60 4.85 -4.34
CA TRP A 352 38.06 4.89 -4.48
C TRP A 352 38.57 3.92 -5.56
N ALA A 353 37.81 2.88 -5.87
CA ALA A 353 38.08 1.94 -6.95
C ALA A 353 37.88 2.59 -8.32
N LYS A 354 36.73 3.25 -8.56
CA LYS A 354 36.51 4.06 -9.78
C LYS A 354 37.54 5.16 -9.98
N LYS A 355 38.09 5.71 -8.89
CA LYS A 355 39.21 6.68 -8.93
C LYS A 355 40.60 6.05 -9.09
N GLY A 356 40.74 4.71 -9.14
CA GLY A 356 42.02 3.99 -9.24
C GLY A 356 42.94 4.11 -8.02
N THR A 357 42.42 4.61 -6.89
CA THR A 357 43.19 5.04 -5.71
C THR A 357 43.38 3.93 -4.68
N LEU A 358 44.17 2.90 -5.01
CA LEU A 358 44.39 1.72 -4.17
C LEU A 358 44.84 2.04 -2.72
N ASN A 359 45.60 3.13 -2.52
CA ASN A 359 46.01 3.61 -1.19
C ASN A 359 44.82 4.02 -0.29
N GLN A 360 43.72 4.53 -0.86
CA GLN A 360 42.53 4.88 -0.10
C GLN A 360 41.72 3.63 0.25
N ILE A 361 41.63 2.65 -0.66
CA ILE A 361 41.02 1.33 -0.37
C ILE A 361 41.76 0.64 0.77
N GLY A 362 43.10 0.66 0.77
CA GLY A 362 43.93 0.16 1.88
C GLY A 362 43.61 0.82 3.23
N ARG A 363 43.26 2.13 3.24
CA ARG A 363 42.79 2.83 4.43
C ARG A 363 41.39 2.39 4.85
N ILE A 364 40.47 2.14 3.92
CA ILE A 364 39.14 1.61 4.27
C ILE A 364 39.24 0.20 4.87
N PHE A 365 40.13 -0.67 4.35
CA PHE A 365 40.41 -1.98 4.97
C PHE A 365 40.91 -1.85 6.42
N ILE A 366 41.74 -0.85 6.73
CA ILE A 366 42.19 -0.59 8.10
C ILE A 366 41.02 -0.14 9.00
N LEU A 367 40.16 0.78 8.53
CA LEU A 367 38.96 1.21 9.28
C LEU A 367 37.97 0.05 9.51
N LEU A 368 37.93 -0.91 8.60
CA LEU A 368 37.09 -2.09 8.67
C LEU A 368 37.62 -3.09 9.72
N GLU A 369 38.94 -3.34 9.74
CA GLU A 369 39.63 -4.09 10.79
C GLU A 369 39.48 -3.41 12.18
N GLU A 370 39.62 -2.08 12.25
CA GLU A 370 39.38 -1.27 13.45
C GLU A 370 37.90 -1.28 13.91
N ALA A 371 36.96 -1.69 13.07
CA ALA A 371 35.56 -1.91 13.43
C ALA A 371 35.27 -3.35 13.91
N GLY A 372 36.26 -4.25 13.86
CA GLY A 372 36.06 -5.68 14.16
C GLY A 372 35.29 -6.43 13.06
N LEU A 373 35.18 -5.84 11.87
CA LEU A 373 34.50 -6.42 10.72
C LEU A 373 35.48 -7.25 9.87
N LYS A 374 34.94 -8.04 8.93
CA LYS A 374 35.72 -8.72 7.89
C LYS A 374 35.35 -8.19 6.50
N PRO A 375 36.29 -8.16 5.54
CA PRO A 375 35.98 -8.01 4.13
C PRO A 375 34.91 -9.02 3.68
N ASN A 376 34.06 -8.61 2.75
CA ASN A 376 33.17 -9.53 2.03
C ASN A 376 33.50 -9.51 0.53
N VAL A 377 32.73 -10.26 -0.25
CA VAL A 377 32.84 -10.36 -1.72
C VAL A 377 32.89 -8.98 -2.38
N SER A 378 32.02 -8.04 -1.95
CA SER A 378 32.01 -6.66 -2.45
C SER A 378 33.25 -5.83 -2.06
N SER A 379 33.88 -6.11 -0.91
CA SER A 379 35.15 -5.48 -0.52
C SER A 379 36.29 -5.93 -1.44
N TYR A 380 36.36 -7.22 -1.76
CA TYR A 380 37.37 -7.77 -2.67
C TYR A 380 37.12 -7.36 -4.12
N SER A 381 35.85 -7.29 -4.56
CA SER A 381 35.44 -6.75 -5.86
C SER A 381 35.98 -5.33 -6.08
N ALA A 382 35.73 -4.40 -5.16
CA ALA A 382 36.22 -3.02 -5.27
C ALA A 382 37.77 -2.94 -5.24
N ALA A 383 38.42 -3.82 -4.48
CA ALA A 383 39.89 -3.88 -4.46
C ALA A 383 40.47 -4.33 -5.81
N LEU A 384 39.92 -5.38 -6.43
CA LEU A 384 40.36 -5.91 -7.72
C LEU A 384 39.99 -4.98 -8.89
N GLU A 385 38.79 -4.41 -8.90
CA GLU A 385 38.39 -3.35 -9.85
C GLU A 385 39.42 -2.21 -9.89
N CYS A 386 39.84 -1.74 -8.70
CA CYS A 386 40.85 -0.70 -8.57
C CYS A 386 42.22 -1.10 -9.13
N MET A 387 42.58 -2.39 -9.06
CA MET A 387 43.83 -2.91 -9.63
C MET A 387 43.73 -2.99 -11.16
N GLY A 388 42.62 -3.46 -11.73
CA GLY A 388 42.41 -3.57 -13.17
C GLY A 388 42.28 -2.22 -13.90
N ARG A 389 41.78 -1.18 -13.20
CA ARG A 389 41.84 0.22 -13.68
C ARG A 389 43.27 0.78 -13.66
N ASN A 390 44.11 0.37 -12.71
CA ASN A 390 45.46 0.89 -12.55
C ASN A 390 46.47 0.11 -13.41
N LYS A 391 46.77 0.63 -14.61
CA LYS A 391 47.75 0.06 -15.56
C LYS A 391 49.13 -0.27 -14.96
N ASN A 392 49.52 0.37 -13.85
CA ASN A 392 50.82 0.20 -13.21
C ASN A 392 50.75 -0.72 -11.96
N CYS A 393 49.66 -1.48 -11.77
CA CYS A 393 49.54 -2.41 -10.66
C CYS A 393 50.40 -3.69 -10.90
N PRO A 394 51.39 -4.02 -10.05
CA PRO A 394 52.20 -5.21 -10.27
C PRO A 394 51.38 -6.49 -10.06
N PRO A 395 51.47 -7.52 -10.93
CA PRO A 395 50.71 -8.77 -10.80
C PRO A 395 50.87 -9.46 -9.43
N LYS A 396 52.04 -9.30 -8.78
CA LYS A 396 52.32 -9.79 -7.41
C LYS A 396 51.36 -9.21 -6.35
N VAL A 397 50.84 -7.99 -6.55
CA VAL A 397 49.86 -7.37 -5.65
C VAL A 397 48.48 -7.99 -5.83
N ILE A 398 48.10 -8.27 -7.08
CA ILE A 398 46.84 -8.92 -7.45
C ILE A 398 46.83 -10.36 -6.93
N SER A 399 47.89 -11.16 -7.19
CA SER A 399 48.03 -12.52 -6.65
C SER A 399 47.82 -12.55 -5.14
N ARG A 400 48.55 -11.69 -4.40
CA ARG A 400 48.43 -11.62 -2.93
C ARG A 400 47.02 -11.22 -2.46
N CYS A 401 46.24 -10.50 -3.27
CA CYS A 401 44.84 -10.20 -2.99
C CYS A 401 43.96 -11.44 -3.15
N LEU A 402 44.12 -12.18 -4.25
CA LEU A 402 43.45 -13.47 -4.49
C LEU A 402 43.84 -14.53 -3.44
N ASP A 403 45.10 -14.56 -3.00
CA ASP A 403 45.61 -15.47 -1.96
C ASP A 403 45.02 -15.16 -0.58
N GLN A 404 44.75 -13.88 -0.26
CA GLN A 404 44.08 -13.51 0.99
C GLN A 404 42.58 -13.77 0.91
N MET A 405 41.94 -13.49 -0.24
CA MET A 405 40.53 -13.80 -0.49
C MET A 405 40.25 -15.30 -0.34
N LYS A 406 41.13 -16.17 -0.87
CA LYS A 406 41.05 -17.63 -0.67
C LYS A 406 41.26 -18.05 0.79
N LYS A 407 42.10 -17.34 1.56
CA LYS A 407 42.28 -17.58 3.02
C LYS A 407 41.08 -17.13 3.85
N ASP A 408 40.35 -16.12 3.39
CA ASP A 408 39.11 -15.66 4.00
C ASP A 408 37.91 -16.57 3.64
N GLY A 409 38.11 -17.55 2.76
CA GLY A 409 37.11 -18.56 2.36
C GLY A 409 36.33 -18.25 1.09
N LEU A 410 36.76 -17.25 0.30
CA LEU A 410 36.05 -16.77 -0.90
C LEU A 410 36.78 -17.19 -2.19
N SER A 411 36.02 -17.63 -3.19
CA SER A 411 36.50 -17.93 -4.55
C SER A 411 36.41 -16.70 -5.47
N VAL A 412 36.91 -16.81 -6.71
CA VAL A 412 36.81 -15.72 -7.69
C VAL A 412 35.40 -15.69 -8.31
N ASP A 413 34.79 -16.86 -8.51
CA ASP A 413 33.46 -17.02 -9.08
C ASP A 413 32.36 -16.42 -8.19
N ASP A 414 32.54 -16.45 -6.86
CA ASP A 414 31.63 -15.79 -5.92
C ASP A 414 31.52 -14.28 -6.20
N LEU A 415 32.61 -13.62 -6.64
CA LEU A 415 32.59 -12.21 -7.00
C LEU A 415 31.73 -11.96 -8.23
N PHE A 416 31.75 -12.84 -9.23
CA PHE A 416 30.92 -12.70 -10.43
C PHE A 416 29.47 -13.17 -10.23
N ARG A 417 29.19 -13.90 -9.14
CA ARG A 417 27.88 -14.47 -8.76
C ARG A 417 27.11 -13.59 -7.77
N GLU A 418 27.78 -12.99 -6.78
CA GLU A 418 27.14 -12.23 -5.70
C GLU A 418 27.25 -10.70 -5.82
N CYS A 419 28.23 -10.17 -6.56
CA CYS A 419 28.36 -8.70 -6.67
C CYS A 419 27.38 -8.09 -7.67
N VAL A 420 26.75 -7.00 -7.23
CA VAL A 420 25.99 -6.09 -8.10
C VAL A 420 26.93 -5.04 -8.69
N PHE A 421 27.18 -5.17 -10.00
CA PHE A 421 28.07 -4.31 -10.77
C PHE A 421 27.31 -3.11 -11.36
N ARG A 422 27.98 -1.96 -11.44
CA ARG A 422 27.47 -0.71 -12.04
C ARG A 422 28.49 -0.16 -13.03
N GLN A 423 28.08 0.24 -14.24
CA GLN A 423 29.01 0.61 -15.32
C GLN A 423 29.99 -0.56 -15.63
N ASP A 424 31.26 -0.26 -15.90
CA ASP A 424 32.34 -1.19 -16.26
C ASP A 424 33.03 -1.90 -15.07
N GLU A 425 32.43 -1.88 -13.87
CA GLU A 425 33.02 -2.47 -12.66
C GLU A 425 33.37 -3.96 -12.84
N ARG A 426 32.51 -4.71 -13.54
CA ARG A 426 32.68 -6.15 -13.81
C ARG A 426 33.89 -6.41 -14.70
N ASP A 427 34.01 -5.63 -15.77
CA ASP A 427 35.02 -5.81 -16.81
C ASP A 427 36.40 -5.40 -16.31
N MET A 428 36.48 -4.35 -15.48
CA MET A 428 37.72 -3.97 -14.79
C MET A 428 38.17 -5.01 -13.75
N LEU A 429 37.23 -5.68 -13.07
CA LEU A 429 37.53 -6.78 -12.16
C LEU A 429 38.08 -8.00 -12.93
N LEU A 430 37.39 -8.41 -13.99
CA LEU A 430 37.82 -9.53 -14.85
C LEU A 430 39.23 -9.33 -15.41
N LYS A 431 39.49 -8.14 -15.96
CA LYS A 431 40.81 -7.72 -16.43
C LYS A 431 41.90 -7.82 -15.33
N ALA A 432 41.56 -7.49 -14.07
CA ALA A 432 42.50 -7.65 -12.96
C ALA A 432 42.82 -9.12 -12.70
N VAL A 433 41.82 -10.01 -12.71
CA VAL A 433 42.02 -11.46 -12.56
C VAL A 433 42.85 -12.02 -13.72
N GLN A 434 42.52 -11.65 -14.96
CA GLN A 434 43.21 -12.09 -16.17
C GLN A 434 44.67 -11.64 -16.25
N THR A 435 45.03 -10.55 -15.54
CA THR A 435 46.44 -10.12 -15.36
C THR A 435 47.29 -11.13 -14.55
N VAL A 436 46.66 -12.09 -13.86
CA VAL A 436 47.33 -13.18 -13.11
C VAL A 436 46.94 -14.58 -13.63
N ARG A 437 45.75 -14.72 -14.24
CA ARG A 437 45.22 -15.98 -14.81
C ARG A 437 44.60 -15.68 -16.18
N PRO A 438 45.38 -15.62 -17.27
CA PRO A 438 44.89 -15.17 -18.57
C PRO A 438 43.64 -15.91 -19.05
N ASP A 439 43.62 -17.23 -18.88
CA ASP A 439 42.58 -18.15 -19.33
C ASP A 439 41.38 -18.25 -18.37
N TYR A 440 41.20 -17.28 -17.46
CA TYR A 440 40.08 -17.27 -16.52
C TYR A 440 38.83 -16.64 -17.13
N GLU A 441 37.75 -17.42 -17.19
CA GLU A 441 36.38 -16.98 -17.44
C GLU A 441 35.47 -17.28 -16.23
N PRO A 442 34.51 -16.40 -15.87
CA PRO A 442 33.62 -16.64 -14.72
C PRO A 442 32.59 -17.77 -14.95
N SER A 443 32.47 -18.70 -14.01
CA SER A 443 31.51 -19.82 -14.10
C SER A 443 30.05 -19.41 -13.80
N LEU A 444 29.39 -18.82 -14.80
CA LEU A 444 27.97 -18.44 -14.76
C LEU A 444 27.02 -19.66 -14.85
N THR A 445 27.01 -20.48 -13.80
CA THR A 445 26.04 -21.57 -13.65
C THR A 445 24.65 -21.03 -13.31
N LEU A 446 23.69 -21.22 -14.21
CA LEU A 446 22.27 -21.24 -13.83
C LEU A 446 22.06 -22.27 -12.73
N ASN A 447 21.35 -21.89 -11.67
CA ASN A 447 20.86 -22.83 -10.66
C ASN A 447 19.65 -23.64 -11.20
N ALA A 448 19.89 -24.42 -12.26
CA ALA A 448 18.89 -25.30 -12.88
C ALA A 448 18.36 -26.39 -11.92
N SER A 449 19.11 -26.68 -10.85
CA SER A 449 18.79 -27.69 -9.84
C SER A 449 18.28 -27.08 -8.52
N GLN A 450 17.23 -26.27 -8.58
CA GLN A 450 16.38 -26.01 -7.41
C GLN A 450 15.16 -26.90 -7.47
N SER A 451 14.76 -27.48 -6.33
CA SER A 451 13.58 -28.33 -6.24
C SER A 451 12.31 -27.52 -6.54
N SER A 452 11.78 -27.68 -7.75
CA SER A 452 10.43 -27.28 -8.09
C SER A 452 9.44 -28.06 -7.22
N SER A 453 8.40 -27.39 -6.74
CA SER A 453 7.34 -28.06 -5.97
C SER A 453 6.74 -29.20 -6.81
N PRO A 454 6.41 -30.37 -6.23
CA PRO A 454 5.77 -31.47 -6.96
C PRO A 454 4.53 -31.06 -7.75
N LEU A 455 3.83 -30.00 -7.32
CA LEU A 455 2.66 -29.42 -8.00
C LEU A 455 2.96 -28.78 -9.36
N VAL A 456 4.22 -28.42 -9.64
CA VAL A 456 4.64 -27.71 -10.87
C VAL A 456 5.83 -28.34 -11.57
N LYS A 457 6.46 -29.38 -10.98
CA LYS A 457 7.68 -30.01 -11.51
C LYS A 457 7.55 -30.35 -12.99
N ASP A 458 6.46 -31.01 -13.36
CA ASP A 458 6.22 -31.51 -14.71
C ASP A 458 6.08 -30.40 -15.76
N PHE A 459 5.62 -29.20 -15.37
CA PHE A 459 5.57 -28.00 -16.23
C PHE A 459 6.98 -27.43 -16.53
N TYR A 460 7.97 -27.69 -15.66
CA TYR A 460 9.36 -27.31 -15.90
C TYR A 460 10.16 -28.41 -16.61
N THR A 461 9.79 -29.69 -16.48
CA THR A 461 10.53 -30.81 -17.10
C THR A 461 9.97 -31.30 -18.43
N ASN A 462 8.64 -31.37 -18.61
CA ASN A 462 8.01 -32.14 -19.69
C ASN A 462 7.57 -31.22 -20.85
N ARG A 463 8.52 -30.53 -21.47
CA ARG A 463 8.25 -29.38 -22.37
C ARG A 463 8.30 -29.66 -23.87
N ASP A 464 8.70 -30.86 -24.31
CA ASP A 464 9.02 -31.16 -25.71
C ASP A 464 7.84 -31.02 -26.71
N HIS A 465 6.61 -30.89 -26.20
CA HIS A 465 5.39 -30.70 -26.99
C HIS A 465 4.63 -29.40 -26.63
N HIS A 466 5.24 -28.51 -25.83
CA HIS A 466 4.63 -27.24 -25.41
C HIS A 466 5.01 -26.08 -26.35
N THR A 467 4.04 -25.58 -27.12
CA THR A 467 4.18 -24.33 -27.87
C THR A 467 3.60 -23.17 -27.06
N TYR A 468 4.44 -22.19 -26.69
CA TYR A 468 3.97 -20.99 -26.00
C TYR A 468 3.36 -19.97 -26.99
N PRO A 469 2.28 -19.25 -26.61
CA PRO A 469 1.63 -18.30 -27.49
C PRO A 469 2.50 -17.06 -27.71
N LYS A 470 2.60 -16.64 -28.96
CA LYS A 470 3.21 -15.36 -29.35
C LYS A 470 2.19 -14.24 -29.36
N LEU A 471 2.68 -12.99 -29.38
CA LEU A 471 1.85 -11.79 -29.51
C LEU A 471 1.71 -11.42 -31.00
N ASP A 472 0.58 -10.84 -31.40
CA ASP A 472 0.28 -10.49 -32.80
C ASP A 472 1.03 -9.22 -33.32
N PHE A 473 2.31 -9.07 -32.96
CA PHE A 473 3.16 -7.92 -33.29
C PHE A 473 4.41 -8.39 -34.04
N THR A 474 4.92 -7.55 -34.94
CA THR A 474 6.27 -7.76 -35.53
C THR A 474 7.36 -7.46 -34.51
N GLN A 475 8.58 -7.92 -34.77
CA GLN A 475 9.72 -7.63 -33.91
C GLN A 475 9.99 -6.12 -33.85
N GLU A 476 9.89 -5.43 -35.00
CA GLU A 476 10.07 -3.97 -35.09
C GLU A 476 8.99 -3.22 -34.30
N ASP A 477 7.71 -3.63 -34.36
CA ASP A 477 6.63 -3.00 -33.59
C ASP A 477 6.89 -3.09 -32.08
N LEU A 478 7.38 -4.23 -31.59
CA LEU A 478 7.72 -4.41 -30.17
C LEU A 478 8.91 -3.53 -29.76
N GLN A 479 9.92 -3.40 -30.61
CA GLN A 479 11.06 -2.50 -30.36
C GLN A 479 10.66 -1.03 -30.38
N ARG A 480 9.84 -0.60 -31.36
CA ARG A 480 9.29 0.76 -31.46
C ARG A 480 8.44 1.11 -30.23
N ARG A 481 7.67 0.14 -29.73
CA ARG A 481 6.88 0.24 -28.49
C ARG A 481 7.72 0.34 -27.23
N PHE A 482 8.80 -0.44 -27.13
CA PHE A 482 9.76 -0.33 -26.03
C PHE A 482 10.34 1.07 -25.94
N GLN A 483 10.78 1.67 -27.06
CA GLN A 483 11.34 3.03 -27.08
C GLN A 483 10.32 4.08 -26.61
N HIS A 484 9.05 3.94 -26.99
CA HIS A 484 7.98 4.83 -26.53
C HIS A 484 7.68 4.66 -25.03
N GLN A 485 7.61 3.42 -24.52
CA GLN A 485 7.47 3.20 -23.07
C GLN A 485 8.68 3.72 -22.29
N LEU A 486 9.89 3.60 -22.85
CA LEU A 486 11.12 4.07 -22.24
C LEU A 486 11.13 5.59 -22.06
N SER A 487 10.72 6.35 -23.08
CA SER A 487 10.62 7.82 -22.98
C SER A 487 9.54 8.27 -21.98
N VAL A 488 8.41 7.54 -21.90
CA VAL A 488 7.34 7.77 -20.92
C VAL A 488 7.84 7.57 -19.48
N GLU A 489 8.62 6.52 -19.21
CA GLU A 489 9.18 6.31 -17.87
C GLU A 489 10.36 7.25 -17.55
N GLN A 490 11.17 7.63 -18.54
CA GLN A 490 12.21 8.66 -18.38
C GLN A 490 11.62 10.02 -17.99
N ALA A 491 10.48 10.41 -18.58
CA ALA A 491 9.76 11.63 -18.20
C ALA A 491 9.23 11.58 -16.75
N CYS A 492 9.01 10.38 -16.21
CA CYS A 492 8.42 10.08 -14.90
C CYS A 492 6.96 10.51 -14.69
N THR A 493 6.43 11.47 -15.47
CA THR A 493 5.03 11.93 -15.45
C THR A 493 4.42 11.95 -16.84
N VAL A 494 3.08 11.87 -16.92
CA VAL A 494 2.30 11.95 -18.17
C VAL A 494 1.14 12.91 -17.96
N THR A 495 1.02 13.90 -18.84
CA THR A 495 -0.16 14.79 -18.93
C THR A 495 -1.10 14.27 -20.01
N ILE A 496 -2.39 14.22 -19.72
CA ILE A 496 -3.45 13.78 -20.64
C ILE A 496 -4.61 14.77 -20.62
N ASP A 497 -5.44 14.75 -21.66
CA ASP A 497 -6.67 15.54 -21.71
C ASP A 497 -7.78 14.93 -20.83
N SER A 498 -8.60 15.80 -20.25
CA SER A 498 -9.79 15.47 -19.49
C SER A 498 -10.97 15.16 -20.41
N VAL A 499 -11.75 14.11 -20.11
CA VAL A 499 -12.99 13.83 -20.86
C VAL A 499 -14.18 14.68 -20.44
N GLU A 500 -14.08 15.48 -19.37
CA GLU A 500 -15.18 16.32 -18.89
C GLU A 500 -15.46 17.45 -19.89
N ALA A 501 -16.69 17.51 -20.40
CA ALA A 501 -17.04 18.29 -21.59
C ALA A 501 -16.60 19.75 -21.52
N MET A 502 -15.86 20.19 -22.55
CA MET A 502 -15.46 21.59 -22.69
C MET A 502 -16.69 22.47 -22.92
N LYS A 503 -17.11 23.15 -21.85
CA LYS A 503 -18.01 24.30 -21.94
C LYS A 503 -17.38 25.38 -22.83
N PRO A 504 -18.18 26.19 -23.57
CA PRO A 504 -17.65 27.31 -24.33
C PRO A 504 -16.82 28.21 -23.42
N VAL A 505 -15.61 28.55 -23.84
CA VAL A 505 -14.63 29.23 -23.00
C VAL A 505 -15.09 30.65 -22.74
N THR A 506 -15.60 30.90 -21.53
CA THR A 506 -16.03 32.23 -21.09
C THR A 506 -14.82 33.14 -20.82
N GLU A 507 -15.01 34.45 -20.91
CA GLU A 507 -13.99 35.45 -20.54
C GLU A 507 -13.47 35.22 -19.10
N ASN A 508 -14.33 34.80 -18.18
CA ASN A 508 -13.93 34.46 -16.82
C ASN A 508 -13.04 33.21 -16.76
N MET A 509 -13.31 32.17 -17.56
CA MET A 509 -12.42 31.00 -17.67
C MET A 509 -11.03 31.39 -18.21
N VAL A 510 -10.96 32.27 -19.23
CA VAL A 510 -9.68 32.80 -19.73
C VAL A 510 -8.93 33.52 -18.61
N LYS A 511 -9.58 34.51 -17.97
CA LYS A 511 -9.03 35.30 -16.88
C LYS A 511 -8.54 34.44 -15.70
N MET A 512 -9.28 33.41 -15.29
CA MET A 512 -8.87 32.53 -14.19
C MET A 512 -7.71 31.61 -14.59
N ARG A 513 -7.65 31.15 -15.85
CA ARG A 513 -6.49 30.41 -16.39
C ARG A 513 -5.23 31.29 -16.43
N GLU A 514 -5.35 32.54 -16.89
CA GLU A 514 -4.26 33.53 -16.90
C GLU A 514 -3.76 33.85 -15.49
N LEU A 515 -4.66 34.12 -14.55
CA LEU A 515 -4.30 34.36 -13.14
C LEU A 515 -3.64 33.13 -12.49
N LEU A 516 -4.11 31.91 -12.77
CA LEU A 516 -3.44 30.68 -12.30
C LEU A 516 -2.05 30.50 -12.93
N ALA A 517 -1.88 30.84 -14.22
CA ALA A 517 -0.58 30.77 -14.89
C ALA A 517 0.40 31.80 -14.30
N GLU A 518 -0.02 33.03 -14.07
CA GLU A 518 0.78 34.07 -13.40
C GLU A 518 1.18 33.64 -11.99
N GLN A 519 0.21 33.18 -11.17
CA GLN A 519 0.47 32.74 -9.81
C GLN A 519 1.39 31.51 -9.77
N ARG A 520 1.24 30.53 -10.67
CA ARG A 520 2.18 29.40 -10.80
C ARG A 520 3.58 29.88 -11.18
N ALA A 521 3.72 30.79 -12.14
CA ALA A 521 5.02 31.34 -12.53
C ALA A 521 5.70 32.17 -11.42
N GLN A 522 4.91 32.88 -10.61
CA GLN A 522 5.38 33.56 -9.40
C GLN A 522 5.83 32.55 -8.33
N TRP A 523 5.01 31.53 -8.05
CA TRP A 523 5.31 30.48 -7.08
C TRP A 523 6.53 29.64 -7.48
N GLN A 524 6.73 29.32 -8.76
CA GLN A 524 7.93 28.64 -9.25
C GLN A 524 9.20 29.43 -8.88
N LYS A 525 9.21 30.75 -9.13
CA LYS A 525 10.35 31.63 -8.77
C LYS A 525 10.60 31.68 -7.26
N VAL A 526 9.54 31.82 -6.46
CA VAL A 526 9.63 31.90 -5.00
C VAL A 526 10.07 30.57 -4.38
N LEU A 527 9.51 29.43 -4.81
CA LEU A 527 9.90 28.10 -4.35
C LEU A 527 11.35 27.77 -4.74
N LEU A 528 11.78 28.13 -5.95
CA LEU A 528 13.16 27.94 -6.42
C LEU A 528 14.16 28.68 -5.51
N GLN A 529 13.88 29.94 -5.18
CA GLN A 529 14.70 30.71 -4.26
C GLN A 529 14.70 30.11 -2.85
N ALA A 530 13.53 29.80 -2.29
CA ALA A 530 13.40 29.23 -0.96
C ALA A 530 14.10 27.86 -0.84
N LEU A 531 14.05 27.02 -1.87
CA LEU A 531 14.77 25.74 -1.92
C LEU A 531 16.29 25.94 -1.89
N ARG A 532 16.81 26.90 -2.66
CA ARG A 532 18.25 27.24 -2.71
C ARG A 532 18.76 27.77 -1.37
N GLU A 533 18.01 28.67 -0.74
CA GLU A 533 18.31 29.18 0.61
C GLU A 533 18.35 28.04 1.64
N ASN A 534 17.36 27.15 1.61
CA ASN A 534 17.30 25.97 2.48
C ASN A 534 18.48 25.00 2.24
N LYS A 535 18.87 24.75 0.99
CA LYS A 535 20.08 23.97 0.65
C LYS A 535 21.35 24.62 1.21
N MET A 536 21.46 25.96 1.16
CA MET A 536 22.61 26.70 1.68
C MET A 536 22.65 26.72 3.21
N ILE A 537 21.50 26.75 3.89
CA ILE A 537 21.39 26.58 5.35
C ILE A 537 21.84 25.16 5.73
N LEU A 538 21.24 24.13 5.13
CA LEU A 538 21.57 22.73 5.42
C LEU A 538 23.02 22.37 5.09
N THR A 539 23.65 23.02 4.10
CA THR A 539 25.09 22.86 3.82
C THR A 539 25.97 23.31 5.00
N LYS A 540 25.56 24.36 5.70
CA LYS A 540 26.27 24.93 6.87
C LYS A 540 25.92 24.19 8.17
N THR A 541 24.82 23.44 8.22
CA THR A 541 24.41 22.64 9.39
C THR A 541 25.38 21.48 9.63
N ASN A 542 26.27 21.68 10.59
CA ASN A 542 27.37 20.78 10.92
C ASN A 542 26.86 19.47 11.56
N THR A 543 27.18 18.31 11.00
CA THR A 543 26.66 16.98 11.39
C THR A 543 27.29 16.45 12.69
N ARG A 544 27.14 17.19 13.79
CA ARG A 544 27.58 16.78 15.13
C ARG A 544 26.54 15.85 15.78
N ASP A 545 25.28 16.20 15.60
CA ASP A 545 24.15 15.40 16.07
C ASP A 545 24.01 14.06 15.35
N TYR A 546 23.15 13.21 15.91
CA TYR A 546 22.83 11.90 15.37
C TYR A 546 21.88 11.96 14.17
N LYS A 547 21.13 13.07 14.02
CA LYS A 547 20.16 13.25 12.93
C LYS A 547 20.88 13.42 11.59
N LEU A 548 20.43 12.68 10.58
CA LEU A 548 20.94 12.80 9.21
C LEU A 548 20.51 14.15 8.61
N ASN A 549 21.41 14.76 7.86
CA ASN A 549 21.17 16.03 7.18
C ASN A 549 20.43 15.74 5.85
N LEU A 550 19.34 16.46 5.56
CA LEU A 550 18.55 16.22 4.34
C LEU A 550 19.21 16.74 3.05
N TYR A 551 20.27 17.56 3.15
CA TYR A 551 20.93 18.19 2.00
C TYR A 551 21.24 17.23 0.83
N PRO A 552 21.83 16.02 1.03
CA PRO A 552 22.13 15.13 -0.08
C PRO A 552 20.90 14.76 -0.90
N TYR A 553 19.78 14.45 -0.23
CA TYR A 553 18.54 14.03 -0.88
C TYR A 553 17.80 15.17 -1.60
N LEU A 554 18.10 16.42 -1.24
CA LEU A 554 17.63 17.63 -1.91
C LEU A 554 18.45 18.00 -3.14
N CYS A 555 19.58 17.32 -3.39
CA CYS A 555 20.49 17.60 -4.51
C CYS A 555 20.69 16.38 -5.43
N LEU A 556 19.72 15.46 -5.45
CA LEU A 556 19.69 14.31 -6.37
C LEU A 556 18.99 14.62 -7.69
N LEU A 557 18.11 15.62 -7.69
CA LEU A 557 17.41 16.14 -8.86
C LEU A 557 17.83 17.60 -9.11
N GLU A 558 17.42 18.15 -10.25
CA GLU A 558 17.59 19.59 -10.51
C GLU A 558 16.62 20.41 -9.64
N ASP A 559 17.01 21.63 -9.26
CA ASP A 559 16.16 22.50 -8.42
C ASP A 559 14.74 22.65 -9.00
N LYS A 560 14.63 22.76 -10.33
CA LYS A 560 13.37 22.90 -11.04
C LYS A 560 12.45 21.69 -10.85
N GLU A 561 12.99 20.47 -10.82
CA GLU A 561 12.18 19.26 -10.67
C GLU A 561 11.51 19.19 -9.29
N TYR A 562 12.21 19.59 -8.21
CA TYR A 562 11.59 19.72 -6.89
C TYR A 562 10.47 20.77 -6.90
N VAL A 563 10.64 21.87 -7.62
CA VAL A 563 9.64 22.94 -7.76
C VAL A 563 8.44 22.48 -8.58
N ASP A 564 8.65 21.77 -9.69
CA ASP A 564 7.57 21.26 -10.53
C ASP A 564 6.77 20.17 -9.79
N ILE A 565 7.42 19.30 -8.99
CA ILE A 565 6.75 18.39 -8.04
C ILE A 565 5.89 19.16 -7.02
N MET A 566 6.42 20.24 -6.43
CA MET A 566 5.65 21.08 -5.49
C MET A 566 4.41 21.70 -6.17
N ILE A 567 4.56 22.27 -7.37
CA ILE A 567 3.45 22.91 -8.11
C ILE A 567 2.40 21.89 -8.60
N GLN A 568 2.83 20.69 -9.05
CA GLN A 568 1.91 19.60 -9.38
C GLN A 568 1.10 19.18 -8.16
N SER A 569 1.74 19.03 -6.99
CA SER A 569 1.04 18.65 -5.76
C SER A 569 0.02 19.69 -5.26
N VAL A 570 0.23 20.99 -5.55
CA VAL A 570 -0.78 22.04 -5.29
C VAL A 570 -1.96 21.93 -6.26
N SER A 571 -1.68 21.62 -7.53
CA SER A 571 -2.73 21.43 -8.55
C SER A 571 -3.59 20.20 -8.25
N ASN A 572 -2.99 19.13 -7.70
CA ASN A 572 -3.66 17.88 -7.37
C ASN A 572 -4.27 17.85 -5.94
N LEU A 573 -4.17 18.92 -5.14
CA LEU A 573 -4.63 18.94 -3.74
C LEU A 573 -6.16 19.14 -3.66
N PRO A 574 -6.93 18.22 -3.04
CA PRO A 574 -8.39 18.34 -3.02
C PRO A 574 -8.88 19.50 -2.13
N PRO A 575 -10.06 20.09 -2.41
CA PRO A 575 -10.64 21.18 -1.61
C PRO A 575 -10.85 20.88 -0.12
N SER A 576 -10.96 19.59 0.25
CA SER A 576 -11.01 19.12 1.64
C SER A 576 -9.68 19.27 2.38
N GLY A 577 -8.57 19.38 1.65
CA GLY A 577 -7.23 19.11 2.13
C GLY A 577 -6.91 17.61 2.18
N GLU A 578 -5.62 17.30 2.30
CA GLU A 578 -5.06 15.94 2.41
C GLU A 578 -4.25 15.82 3.71
N SER A 579 -4.14 14.60 4.27
CA SER A 579 -3.36 14.36 5.48
C SER A 579 -1.89 14.64 5.23
N LEU A 580 -1.26 15.38 6.15
CA LEU A 580 0.17 15.73 6.08
C LEU A 580 1.04 14.49 5.87
N LYS A 581 0.69 13.35 6.49
CA LYS A 581 1.43 12.09 6.36
C LYS A 581 1.32 11.47 4.95
N ILE A 582 0.20 11.67 4.25
CA ILE A 582 -0.03 11.15 2.90
C ILE A 582 0.69 12.04 1.90
N LEU A 583 0.45 13.36 1.95
CA LEU A 583 1.08 14.35 1.08
C LEU A 583 2.62 14.34 1.20
N ALA A 584 3.17 14.26 2.43
CA ALA A 584 4.61 14.14 2.62
C ALA A 584 5.15 12.82 2.03
N HIS A 585 4.47 11.69 2.21
CA HIS A 585 4.95 10.44 1.62
C HIS A 585 4.94 10.48 0.09
N ASP A 586 3.88 11.01 -0.52
CA ASP A 586 3.77 11.16 -1.99
C ASP A 586 4.92 12.00 -2.55
N LEU A 587 5.14 13.20 -1.99
CA LEU A 587 6.24 14.10 -2.37
C LEU A 587 7.62 13.42 -2.22
N GLY A 588 7.87 12.73 -1.11
CA GLY A 588 9.10 11.97 -0.89
C GLY A 588 9.28 10.81 -1.88
N ASN A 589 8.19 10.10 -2.21
CA ASN A 589 8.20 8.98 -3.14
C ASN A 589 8.41 9.41 -4.60
N ARG A 590 7.87 10.55 -5.04
CA ARG A 590 8.12 11.11 -6.38
C ARG A 590 9.59 11.50 -6.57
N ILE A 591 10.20 12.10 -5.55
CA ILE A 591 11.64 12.39 -5.54
C ILE A 591 12.47 11.10 -5.62
N TYR A 592 12.12 10.10 -4.80
CA TYR A 592 12.77 8.78 -4.81
C TYR A 592 12.65 8.07 -6.18
N THR A 593 11.47 8.11 -6.79
CA THR A 593 11.21 7.49 -8.11
C THR A 593 12.08 8.13 -9.20
N LYS A 594 12.09 9.45 -9.30
CA LYS A 594 12.98 10.18 -10.22
C LYS A 594 14.46 9.90 -9.95
N TYR A 595 14.86 9.77 -8.69
CA TYR A 595 16.23 9.40 -8.31
C TYR A 595 16.60 7.99 -8.82
N CYS A 596 15.75 6.98 -8.65
CA CYS A 596 15.99 5.63 -9.16
C CYS A 596 16.14 5.62 -10.70
N VAL A 597 15.25 6.29 -11.43
CA VAL A 597 15.34 6.43 -12.89
C VAL A 597 16.67 7.06 -13.31
N ARG A 598 17.10 8.13 -12.62
CA ARG A 598 18.40 8.80 -12.86
C ARG A 598 19.59 7.93 -12.47
N GLN A 599 19.46 7.10 -11.44
CA GLN A 599 20.47 6.12 -10.99
C GLN A 599 20.65 4.97 -11.99
N LYS A 600 19.57 4.48 -12.62
CA LYS A 600 19.68 3.51 -13.72
C LYS A 600 20.49 4.09 -14.89
N HIS A 601 20.20 5.34 -15.29
CA HIS A 601 20.94 6.01 -16.36
C HIS A 601 22.41 6.25 -16.01
N GLN A 602 22.73 6.73 -14.80
CA GLN A 602 24.13 6.96 -14.39
C GLN A 602 24.95 5.65 -14.33
N ASN A 603 24.30 4.51 -14.07
CA ASN A 603 24.94 3.21 -13.96
C ASN A 603 25.03 2.42 -15.29
N CYS A 604 24.65 3.02 -16.43
CA CYS A 604 24.56 2.39 -17.76
C CYS A 604 23.56 1.21 -17.85
N ILE A 605 22.54 1.20 -16.98
CA ILE A 605 21.54 0.11 -16.91
C ILE A 605 20.51 0.23 -18.05
N VAL A 606 20.25 1.45 -18.55
CA VAL A 606 19.23 1.72 -19.57
C VAL A 606 19.64 1.12 -20.93
N GLU A 607 20.90 1.27 -21.27
CA GLU A 607 21.54 0.82 -22.51
C GLU A 607 21.60 -0.71 -22.55
N LYS A 608 21.96 -1.34 -21.42
CA LYS A 608 21.94 -2.80 -21.28
C LYS A 608 20.50 -3.35 -21.27
N LEU A 609 19.56 -2.67 -20.63
CA LEU A 609 18.14 -3.02 -20.66
C LEU A 609 17.59 -2.96 -22.09
N GLN A 610 17.95 -1.94 -22.88
CA GLN A 610 17.57 -1.81 -24.28
C GLN A 610 18.14 -2.95 -25.14
N SER A 611 19.40 -3.32 -24.93
CA SER A 611 20.05 -4.44 -25.64
C SER A 611 19.41 -5.81 -25.31
N ILE A 612 19.12 -6.07 -24.04
CA ILE A 612 18.47 -7.32 -23.59
C ILE A 612 17.00 -7.35 -24.03
N TYR A 613 16.26 -6.25 -23.90
CA TYR A 613 14.87 -6.17 -24.35
C TYR A 613 14.78 -6.34 -25.88
N GLY A 614 15.70 -5.74 -26.63
CA GLY A 614 15.81 -5.88 -28.08
C GLY A 614 15.88 -7.35 -28.51
N ALA A 615 16.78 -8.13 -27.93
CA ALA A 615 16.87 -9.58 -28.18
C ALA A 615 15.66 -10.36 -27.61
N TYR A 616 15.11 -9.95 -26.46
CA TYR A 616 13.92 -10.58 -25.86
C TYR A 616 12.66 -10.47 -26.75
N THR A 617 12.55 -9.44 -27.61
CA THR A 617 11.44 -9.36 -28.57
C THR A 617 11.35 -10.59 -29.50
N GLU A 618 12.46 -11.30 -29.76
CA GLU A 618 12.46 -12.53 -30.57
C GLU A 618 11.61 -13.67 -29.98
N LEU A 619 11.40 -13.70 -28.67
CA LEU A 619 10.50 -14.68 -28.05
C LEU A 619 9.03 -14.35 -28.33
N LEU A 620 8.69 -13.07 -28.35
CA LEU A 620 7.31 -12.59 -28.31
C LEU A 620 6.71 -12.33 -29.69
N ALA A 621 7.53 -11.98 -30.69
CA ALA A 621 7.07 -11.48 -31.99
C ALA A 621 6.65 -12.59 -32.98
N LYS A 622 5.58 -12.37 -33.74
CA LYS A 622 4.94 -13.40 -34.61
C LYS A 622 5.76 -13.81 -35.83
N ASP A 623 6.66 -12.94 -36.25
CA ASP A 623 7.55 -13.05 -37.41
C ASP A 623 8.87 -13.81 -37.13
N THR A 624 9.18 -14.09 -35.86
CA THR A 624 10.40 -14.81 -35.46
C THR A 624 10.14 -16.29 -35.16
N LYS A 625 11.21 -17.09 -35.02
CA LYS A 625 11.15 -18.55 -34.78
C LYS A 625 10.39 -18.92 -33.50
N VAL A 626 9.75 -20.10 -33.49
CA VAL A 626 9.07 -20.64 -32.29
C VAL A 626 10.10 -21.06 -31.24
N CYS A 627 9.88 -20.71 -29.98
CA CYS A 627 10.77 -20.95 -28.86
C CYS A 627 10.02 -21.58 -27.68
N ASN A 628 10.51 -22.71 -27.16
CA ASN A 628 9.87 -23.47 -26.08
C ASN A 628 10.41 -23.07 -24.69
N VAL A 629 10.64 -21.77 -24.48
CA VAL A 629 11.31 -21.18 -23.29
C VAL A 629 10.39 -20.13 -22.65
N LEU A 630 10.30 -20.07 -21.32
CA LEU A 630 9.46 -19.08 -20.65
C LEU A 630 10.07 -17.67 -20.71
N PRO A 631 9.24 -16.60 -20.66
CA PRO A 631 9.71 -15.21 -20.65
C PRO A 631 10.85 -14.90 -19.67
N ARG A 632 10.73 -15.36 -18.41
CA ARG A 632 11.78 -15.21 -17.38
C ARG A 632 13.06 -15.94 -17.75
N GLU A 633 12.95 -17.14 -18.30
CA GLU A 633 14.10 -18.01 -18.58
C GLU A 633 14.91 -17.48 -19.77
N GLN A 634 14.24 -17.00 -20.82
CA GLN A 634 14.88 -16.31 -21.94
C GLN A 634 15.51 -15.00 -21.48
N TRP A 635 14.87 -14.23 -20.58
CA TRP A 635 15.46 -13.02 -20.02
C TRP A 635 16.75 -13.31 -19.24
N CYS A 636 16.71 -14.28 -18.32
CA CYS A 636 17.90 -14.71 -17.57
C CYS A 636 19.01 -15.26 -18.48
N LYS A 637 18.65 -15.97 -19.56
CA LYS A 637 19.61 -16.41 -20.58
C LYS A 637 20.31 -15.21 -21.24
N LEU A 638 19.54 -14.25 -21.74
CA LEU A 638 20.07 -13.06 -22.41
C LEU A 638 20.94 -12.19 -21.49
N GLU A 639 20.63 -12.09 -20.19
CA GLU A 639 21.46 -11.34 -19.22
C GLU A 639 22.83 -12.01 -18.95
N MET A 640 22.93 -13.35 -19.07
CA MET A 640 24.21 -14.06 -18.99
C MET A 640 24.99 -14.01 -20.31
N GLU A 641 24.32 -14.14 -21.47
CA GLU A 641 24.96 -13.98 -22.78
C GLU A 641 25.52 -12.56 -22.92
N GLN A 642 24.80 -11.55 -22.44
CA GLN A 642 25.25 -10.17 -22.35
C GLN A 642 25.87 -9.84 -20.98
N SER A 643 26.72 -10.73 -20.42
CA SER A 643 27.17 -10.58 -19.02
C SER A 643 28.06 -9.35 -18.73
N SER A 644 28.70 -8.74 -19.73
CA SER A 644 29.56 -7.54 -19.59
C SER A 644 28.80 -6.32 -19.02
N GLY A 645 29.52 -5.37 -18.42
CA GLY A 645 28.96 -4.13 -17.86
C GLY A 645 28.13 -4.35 -16.58
N PRO A 646 27.05 -3.57 -16.37
CA PRO A 646 26.30 -3.59 -15.12
C PRO A 646 25.42 -4.84 -14.95
N THR A 647 25.03 -5.13 -13.71
CA THR A 647 23.94 -6.07 -13.38
C THR A 647 22.60 -5.33 -13.48
N LEU A 648 21.56 -5.92 -14.09
CA LEU A 648 20.22 -5.28 -14.09
C LEU A 648 19.54 -5.39 -12.71
N GLN A 649 19.74 -6.51 -12.02
CA GLN A 649 19.20 -6.79 -10.69
C GLN A 649 19.94 -6.02 -9.57
N GLY A 650 19.19 -5.56 -8.56
CA GLY A 650 19.72 -5.29 -7.21
C GLY A 650 20.56 -4.02 -7.01
N ALA A 651 20.67 -3.15 -8.02
CA ALA A 651 21.53 -1.96 -7.95
C ALA A 651 21.03 -0.87 -6.99
N GLU A 652 19.76 -0.88 -6.59
CA GLU A 652 19.09 0.21 -5.88
C GLU A 652 18.84 -0.11 -4.40
N THR A 653 19.21 0.81 -3.51
CA THR A 653 18.90 0.71 -2.08
C THR A 653 17.56 1.40 -1.80
N SER A 654 16.54 0.61 -1.45
CA SER A 654 15.23 1.16 -1.07
C SER A 654 15.35 2.10 0.14
N TRP A 655 14.83 3.33 0.00
CA TRP A 655 14.87 4.31 1.08
C TRP A 655 13.98 3.92 2.26
N PRO A 656 14.42 4.14 3.51
CA PRO A 656 13.56 3.99 4.69
C PRO A 656 12.27 4.81 4.56
N TYR A 657 11.15 4.25 4.99
CA TYR A 657 9.86 4.96 5.01
C TYR A 657 9.93 6.28 5.80
N VAL A 658 10.72 6.30 6.88
CA VAL A 658 10.97 7.51 7.70
C VAL A 658 11.72 8.58 6.89
N LEU A 659 12.69 8.20 6.06
CA LEU A 659 13.44 9.14 5.23
C LEU A 659 12.54 9.82 4.18
N MET A 660 11.68 9.06 3.51
CA MET A 660 10.70 9.62 2.56
C MET A 660 9.72 10.57 3.25
N LEU A 661 9.26 10.24 4.46
CA LEU A 661 8.43 11.14 5.27
C LEU A 661 9.18 12.41 5.72
N GLU A 662 10.43 12.32 6.20
CA GLU A 662 11.19 13.50 6.63
C GLU A 662 11.48 14.44 5.45
N LEU A 663 11.90 13.90 4.31
CA LEU A 663 12.14 14.67 3.09
C LEU A 663 10.85 15.34 2.60
N GLY A 664 9.76 14.59 2.48
CA GLY A 664 8.48 15.15 2.04
C GLY A 664 7.89 16.17 3.01
N THR A 665 8.05 15.98 4.32
CA THR A 665 7.60 16.96 5.33
C THR A 665 8.40 18.26 5.20
N PHE A 666 9.69 18.18 4.88
CA PHE A 666 10.53 19.36 4.60
C PHE A 666 10.08 20.11 3.33
N ILE A 667 9.70 19.39 2.27
CA ILE A 667 9.12 19.98 1.06
C ILE A 667 7.78 20.67 1.36
N VAL A 668 6.88 20.02 2.11
CA VAL A 668 5.59 20.63 2.54
C VAL A 668 5.82 21.88 3.39
N ASP A 669 6.81 21.90 4.28
CA ASP A 669 7.15 23.07 5.09
C ASP A 669 7.64 24.25 4.23
N ILE A 670 8.45 24.00 3.19
CA ILE A 670 8.81 25.01 2.18
C ILE A 670 7.54 25.53 1.48
N MET A 671 6.64 24.66 1.03
CA MET A 671 5.40 25.05 0.35
C MET A 671 4.52 25.95 1.25
N VAL A 672 4.23 25.51 2.48
CA VAL A 672 3.34 26.22 3.42
C VAL A 672 3.89 27.58 3.85
N LYS A 673 5.21 27.73 3.98
CA LYS A 673 5.84 29.01 4.36
C LYS A 673 5.89 30.04 3.22
N ASN A 674 6.02 29.58 1.97
CA ASN A 674 6.40 30.43 0.85
C ASN A 674 5.28 30.66 -0.17
N LEU A 675 4.35 29.72 -0.35
CA LEU A 675 3.23 29.88 -1.28
C LEU A 675 2.19 30.87 -0.73
N LYS A 676 2.10 32.03 -1.36
CA LYS A 676 1.23 33.15 -0.96
C LYS A 676 0.52 33.73 -2.18
N ILE A 677 -0.67 34.25 -1.96
CA ILE A 677 -1.50 34.96 -2.94
C ILE A 677 -1.93 36.31 -2.36
N ASN A 678 -2.35 37.26 -3.18
CA ASN A 678 -3.06 38.44 -2.69
C ASN A 678 -4.47 38.03 -2.23
N SER A 679 -4.90 38.47 -1.04
CA SER A 679 -6.25 38.22 -0.52
C SER A 679 -7.35 38.65 -1.47
N ASP A 680 -7.10 39.71 -2.22
CA ASP A 680 -8.10 40.43 -3.02
C ASP A 680 -7.84 40.26 -4.54
N ILE A 681 -7.17 39.18 -4.94
CA ILE A 681 -6.89 38.85 -6.35
C ILE A 681 -8.17 38.73 -7.20
N LEU A 682 -9.31 38.42 -6.58
CA LEU A 682 -10.63 38.34 -7.21
C LEU A 682 -11.44 39.65 -7.13
N ASN A 683 -11.00 40.65 -6.35
CA ASN A 683 -11.73 41.90 -6.13
C ASN A 683 -10.77 43.10 -5.96
N PRO A 684 -10.51 43.90 -7.00
CA PRO A 684 -9.46 44.94 -6.99
C PRO A 684 -9.76 46.17 -6.12
N ALA A 685 -10.83 46.18 -5.32
CA ALA A 685 -11.26 47.31 -4.50
C ALA A 685 -10.56 47.44 -3.12
N TYR A 686 -9.66 46.51 -2.77
CA TYR A 686 -9.08 46.40 -1.41
C TYR A 686 -7.54 46.28 -1.40
N ASP A 687 -6.95 46.49 -0.23
CA ASP A 687 -5.49 46.51 0.00
C ASP A 687 -4.82 45.16 -0.29
N LYS A 688 -3.78 45.17 -1.14
CA LYS A 688 -3.06 43.97 -1.59
C LYS A 688 -2.23 43.32 -0.48
N LYS A 689 -2.88 42.48 0.35
CA LYS A 689 -2.22 41.73 1.42
C LYS A 689 -1.88 40.30 0.97
N LEU A 690 -0.61 39.91 1.11
CA LEU A 690 -0.18 38.54 0.88
C LEU A 690 -0.64 37.60 2.01
N ILE A 691 -1.43 36.59 1.67
CA ILE A 691 -1.90 35.51 2.56
C ILE A 691 -1.33 34.15 2.11
N PRO A 692 -1.05 33.20 3.02
CA PRO A 692 -0.66 31.84 2.63
C PRO A 692 -1.75 31.13 1.82
N ILE A 693 -1.37 30.32 0.83
CA ILE A 693 -2.34 29.51 0.07
C ILE A 693 -2.55 28.11 0.65
N LEU A 694 -1.64 27.63 1.51
CA LEU A 694 -1.74 26.34 2.19
C LEU A 694 -1.71 26.52 3.71
N TYR A 695 -2.58 25.80 4.42
CA TYR A 695 -2.68 25.85 5.87
C TYR A 695 -2.52 24.46 6.48
N HIS A 696 -1.64 24.32 7.47
CA HIS A 696 -1.63 23.13 8.32
C HIS A 696 -2.73 23.25 9.38
N MET A 697 -3.73 22.40 9.26
CA MET A 697 -4.88 22.29 10.16
C MET A 697 -4.86 20.95 10.90
N TYR A 698 -5.48 20.90 12.07
CA TYR A 698 -5.70 19.66 12.81
C TYR A 698 -7.18 19.32 12.86
N THR A 699 -7.51 18.03 12.73
CA THR A 699 -8.85 17.50 12.95
C THR A 699 -8.80 16.21 13.77
N PHE A 700 -9.87 15.90 14.48
CA PHE A 700 -9.99 14.64 15.22
C PHE A 700 -10.62 13.57 14.32
N ARG A 701 -9.86 12.56 13.93
CA ARG A 701 -10.40 11.32 13.35
C ARG A 701 -10.49 10.29 14.48
N SER A 702 -11.72 9.91 14.82
CA SER A 702 -12.10 9.20 16.05
C SER A 702 -11.49 9.85 17.31
N THR A 703 -10.56 9.18 17.99
CA THR A 703 -9.91 9.68 19.22
C THR A 703 -8.54 10.31 18.98
N ARG A 704 -8.08 10.42 17.72
CA ARG A 704 -6.74 10.91 17.38
C ARG A 704 -6.82 12.23 16.62
N GLN A 705 -6.07 13.21 17.12
CA GLN A 705 -5.75 14.41 16.37
C GLN A 705 -4.83 14.04 15.20
N VAL A 706 -5.14 14.51 14.00
CA VAL A 706 -4.37 14.24 12.76
C VAL A 706 -4.18 15.56 12.01
N GLY A 707 -2.97 15.81 11.52
CA GLY A 707 -2.62 16.98 10.71
C GLY A 707 -3.01 16.82 9.23
N PHE A 708 -3.54 17.89 8.66
CA PHE A 708 -3.97 18.02 7.27
C PHE A 708 -3.43 19.32 6.66
N ILE A 709 -3.01 19.28 5.40
CA ILE A 709 -2.72 20.47 4.60
C ILE A 709 -3.97 20.78 3.77
N LYS A 710 -4.52 21.98 3.93
CA LYS A 710 -5.71 22.45 3.22
C LYS A 710 -5.41 23.68 2.37
N PRO A 711 -5.91 23.76 1.12
CA PRO A 711 -5.81 24.98 0.31
C PRO A 711 -6.72 26.10 0.84
N HIS A 712 -6.35 27.35 0.57
CA HIS A 712 -7.20 28.51 0.79
C HIS A 712 -8.39 28.48 -0.21
N PRO A 713 -9.62 28.86 0.19
CA PRO A 713 -10.79 28.81 -0.70
C PRO A 713 -10.63 29.55 -2.02
N ILE A 714 -9.84 30.63 -2.08
CA ILE A 714 -9.54 31.36 -3.32
C ILE A 714 -8.85 30.47 -4.35
N LEU A 715 -7.90 29.62 -3.96
CA LEU A 715 -7.24 28.70 -4.90
C LEU A 715 -8.24 27.67 -5.43
N THR A 716 -9.05 27.08 -4.55
CA THR A 716 -10.13 26.17 -4.95
C THR A 716 -11.10 26.83 -5.94
N GLN A 717 -11.51 28.06 -5.67
CA GLN A 717 -12.40 28.83 -6.55
C GLN A 717 -11.74 29.08 -7.91
N MET A 718 -10.50 29.58 -7.94
CA MET A 718 -9.76 29.81 -9.19
C MET A 718 -9.59 28.52 -10.01
N GLN A 719 -9.27 27.39 -9.38
CA GLN A 719 -9.17 26.08 -10.05
C GLN A 719 -10.51 25.63 -10.63
N GLN A 720 -11.60 25.79 -9.87
CA GLN A 720 -12.95 25.41 -10.29
C GLN A 720 -13.49 26.30 -11.42
N GLU A 721 -13.23 27.60 -11.39
CA GLU A 721 -13.65 28.56 -12.42
C GLU A 721 -12.76 28.52 -13.67
N ALA A 722 -11.47 28.19 -13.54
CA ALA A 722 -10.58 28.00 -14.69
C ALA A 722 -10.95 26.76 -15.52
N MET A 723 -11.53 25.73 -14.91
CA MET A 723 -11.87 24.43 -15.54
C MET A 723 -10.73 23.94 -16.46
N GLU A 724 -9.60 23.56 -15.86
CA GLU A 724 -8.44 23.10 -16.61
C GLU A 724 -8.74 21.78 -17.34
N THR A 725 -8.33 21.68 -18.60
CA THR A 725 -8.70 20.59 -19.51
C THR A 725 -7.70 19.43 -19.50
N THR A 726 -6.69 19.47 -18.63
CA THR A 726 -5.59 18.49 -18.60
C THR A 726 -5.34 17.95 -17.19
N LEU A 727 -4.88 16.71 -17.11
CA LEU A 727 -4.63 15.95 -15.89
C LEU A 727 -3.21 15.37 -15.93
N THR A 728 -2.41 15.60 -14.89
CA THR A 728 -1.00 15.15 -14.85
C THR A 728 -0.76 14.08 -13.79
N PHE A 729 -0.43 12.88 -14.25
CA PHE A 729 -0.22 11.67 -13.48
C PHE A 729 1.26 11.27 -13.44
N ASP A 730 1.63 10.39 -12.50
CA ASP A 730 2.94 9.72 -12.51
C ASP A 730 2.92 8.57 -13.54
N SER A 731 3.99 8.40 -14.32
CA SER A 731 4.04 7.48 -15.48
C SER A 731 3.66 6.03 -15.17
N SER A 732 3.97 5.54 -13.97
CA SER A 732 3.66 4.17 -13.55
C SER A 732 2.19 3.91 -13.22
N VAL A 733 1.35 4.93 -13.03
CA VAL A 733 -0.10 4.72 -12.86
C VAL A 733 -0.84 4.50 -14.19
N MET A 734 -0.14 4.64 -15.32
CA MET A 734 -0.65 4.35 -16.66
C MET A 734 -0.45 2.88 -17.06
N PRO A 735 -1.24 2.33 -17.99
CA PRO A 735 -0.94 1.05 -18.64
C PRO A 735 0.31 1.16 -19.51
N MET A 736 1.13 0.10 -19.60
CA MET A 736 2.38 0.11 -20.38
C MET A 736 2.11 -0.01 -21.89
N LEU A 737 2.93 0.67 -22.71
CA LEU A 737 2.81 0.68 -24.17
C LEU A 737 3.59 -0.43 -24.89
N CYS A 738 4.37 -1.22 -24.14
CA CYS A 738 5.05 -2.44 -24.56
C CYS A 738 4.78 -3.59 -23.55
N PRO A 739 5.08 -4.86 -23.91
CA PRO A 739 5.13 -5.96 -22.95
C PRO A 739 6.00 -5.62 -21.73
N PRO A 740 5.56 -5.90 -20.49
CA PRO A 740 6.33 -5.61 -19.28
C PRO A 740 7.65 -6.40 -19.18
N VAL A 741 8.57 -5.91 -18.35
CA VAL A 741 9.77 -6.67 -17.99
C VAL A 741 9.34 -7.90 -17.17
N PRO A 742 9.76 -9.12 -17.53
CA PRO A 742 9.43 -10.30 -16.75
C PRO A 742 10.05 -10.21 -15.36
N TRP A 743 9.28 -10.55 -14.32
CA TRP A 743 9.79 -10.81 -12.99
C TRP A 743 10.85 -11.91 -13.05
N THR A 744 12.06 -11.59 -12.59
CA THR A 744 13.18 -12.54 -12.40
C THR A 744 13.54 -12.70 -10.92
N SER A 745 13.21 -11.70 -10.09
CA SER A 745 13.46 -11.67 -8.64
C SER A 745 12.40 -10.82 -7.94
N GLU A 746 12.40 -10.81 -6.61
CA GLU A 746 11.48 -10.01 -5.78
C GLU A 746 11.66 -8.48 -5.93
N LYS A 747 12.75 -8.04 -6.58
CA LYS A 747 13.12 -6.64 -6.82
C LYS A 747 13.19 -6.23 -8.30
N PHE A 748 13.02 -7.16 -9.25
CA PHE A 748 13.19 -6.88 -10.67
C PHE A 748 12.09 -7.51 -11.52
N GLY A 749 11.32 -6.65 -12.21
CA GLY A 749 10.19 -6.99 -13.08
C GLY A 749 9.21 -5.81 -13.21
N ALA A 750 8.12 -6.04 -13.94
CA ALA A 750 7.08 -5.07 -14.28
C ALA A 750 7.55 -3.90 -15.18
N TYR A 751 7.86 -2.74 -14.63
CA TYR A 751 8.17 -1.53 -15.41
C TYR A 751 9.62 -1.54 -15.94
N LEU A 752 9.94 -0.69 -16.92
CA LEU A 752 11.29 -0.62 -17.48
C LEU A 752 12.27 0.03 -16.48
N LEU A 753 11.92 1.23 -16.01
CA LEU A 753 12.78 2.07 -15.19
C LEU A 753 12.20 2.29 -13.79
N THR A 754 10.88 2.37 -13.65
CA THR A 754 10.24 2.62 -12.35
C THR A 754 10.38 1.43 -11.38
N PRO A 755 10.78 1.64 -10.11
CA PRO A 755 10.83 0.56 -9.13
C PRO A 755 9.44 -0.04 -8.84
N ALA A 756 9.29 -1.35 -9.01
CA ALA A 756 8.08 -2.10 -8.64
C ALA A 756 8.35 -3.01 -7.44
N LYS A 757 7.39 -3.10 -6.51
CA LYS A 757 7.39 -4.16 -5.49
C LYS A 757 6.58 -5.36 -5.96
N LEU A 758 7.17 -6.54 -5.89
CA LEU A 758 6.50 -7.83 -6.13
C LEU A 758 5.27 -7.99 -5.21
N MET A 759 5.39 -7.54 -3.96
CA MET A 759 4.33 -7.62 -2.96
C MET A 759 3.86 -6.23 -2.51
N ARG A 760 2.54 -5.99 -2.55
CA ARG A 760 1.86 -4.86 -1.94
C ARG A 760 1.83 -5.04 -0.42
N ALA A 761 2.58 -4.21 0.28
CA ALA A 761 2.59 -4.12 1.74
C ALA A 761 2.23 -2.70 2.20
N THR A 762 1.67 -2.57 3.39
CA THR A 762 1.46 -1.25 4.03
C THR A 762 2.82 -0.58 4.24
N HIS A 763 2.93 0.70 3.89
CA HIS A 763 4.19 1.46 4.03
C HIS A 763 4.85 1.28 5.41
N GLY A 764 6.10 0.79 5.41
CA GLY A 764 6.87 0.46 6.61
C GLY A 764 6.85 -1.02 7.05
N ALA A 765 6.11 -1.90 6.35
CA ALA A 765 6.06 -3.34 6.66
C ALA A 765 7.10 -4.16 5.87
N THR A 766 8.39 -4.02 6.22
CA THR A 766 9.52 -4.71 5.56
C THR A 766 9.53 -6.23 5.70
N GLN A 767 8.88 -6.77 6.75
CA GLN A 767 8.96 -8.18 7.13
C GLN A 767 8.65 -9.17 6.01
N HIS A 768 7.73 -8.82 5.09
CA HIS A 768 7.43 -9.66 3.93
C HIS A 768 8.50 -9.58 2.84
N GLU A 769 9.08 -8.41 2.61
CA GLU A 769 10.17 -8.20 1.65
C GLU A 769 11.41 -8.99 2.12
N GLU A 770 11.74 -8.87 3.41
CA GLU A 770 12.77 -9.67 4.09
C GLU A 770 12.54 -11.18 4.06
N LEU A 771 11.30 -11.66 3.88
CA LEU A 771 10.99 -13.09 3.76
C LEU A 771 11.06 -13.57 2.31
N LEU A 772 10.63 -12.75 1.35
CA LEU A 772 10.78 -13.04 -0.08
C LEU A 772 12.25 -13.20 -0.47
N GLU A 773 13.13 -12.30 0.02
CA GLU A 773 14.59 -12.39 -0.14
C GLU A 773 15.22 -13.68 0.40
N LYS A 774 14.54 -14.36 1.33
CA LYS A 774 15.00 -15.62 1.96
C LYS A 774 14.33 -16.86 1.36
N CYS A 775 13.38 -16.70 0.43
CA CYS A 775 12.73 -17.82 -0.25
C CYS A 775 13.65 -18.32 -1.38
N PRO A 776 14.08 -19.60 -1.37
CA PRO A 776 15.08 -20.08 -2.31
C PRO A 776 14.59 -20.14 -3.76
N ASN A 777 13.30 -20.40 -3.99
CA ASN A 777 12.68 -20.54 -5.30
C ASN A 777 11.30 -19.85 -5.32
N LEU A 778 11.13 -18.87 -6.20
CA LEU A 778 9.87 -18.18 -6.47
C LEU A 778 9.45 -18.22 -7.95
N HIS A 779 10.16 -19.01 -8.79
CA HIS A 779 9.94 -19.05 -10.25
C HIS A 779 8.48 -19.25 -10.68
N PRO A 780 7.67 -20.14 -10.07
CA PRO A 780 6.27 -20.32 -10.48
C PRO A 780 5.39 -19.08 -10.20
N VAL A 781 5.73 -18.29 -9.17
CA VAL A 781 5.03 -17.04 -8.86
C VAL A 781 5.39 -15.97 -9.88
N PHE A 782 6.68 -15.85 -10.21
CA PHE A 782 7.16 -14.95 -11.24
C PHE A 782 6.55 -15.29 -12.62
N ASP A 783 6.60 -16.55 -13.04
CA ASP A 783 6.09 -16.99 -14.34
C ASP A 783 4.57 -16.78 -14.45
N SER A 784 3.81 -16.98 -13.36
CA SER A 784 2.38 -16.67 -13.30
C SER A 784 2.11 -15.16 -13.45
N LEU A 785 2.85 -14.31 -12.73
CA LEU A 785 2.74 -12.85 -12.86
C LEU A 785 3.13 -12.38 -14.27
N ASN A 786 4.13 -13.01 -14.88
CA ASN A 786 4.60 -12.70 -16.24
C ASN A 786 3.55 -13.07 -17.29
N GLN A 787 2.87 -14.20 -17.15
CA GLN A 787 1.77 -14.61 -18.03
C GLN A 787 0.59 -13.62 -17.94
N LEU A 788 0.20 -13.19 -16.74
CA LEU A 788 -0.83 -12.14 -16.55
C LEU A 788 -0.38 -10.79 -17.13
N SER A 789 0.90 -10.47 -17.02
CA SER A 789 1.47 -9.19 -17.46
C SER A 789 1.64 -9.07 -18.98
N ASN A 790 1.91 -10.17 -19.67
CA ASN A 790 2.06 -10.21 -21.13
C ASN A 790 0.72 -10.17 -21.90
N CYS A 791 -0.42 -10.25 -21.21
CA CYS A 791 -1.74 -10.09 -21.82
C CYS A 791 -1.92 -8.67 -22.38
N ALA A 792 -2.10 -8.57 -23.70
CA ALA A 792 -2.31 -7.31 -24.41
C ALA A 792 -3.80 -6.91 -24.45
N TRP A 793 -4.08 -5.63 -24.21
CA TRP A 793 -5.41 -5.03 -24.10
C TRP A 793 -5.59 -3.85 -25.07
N ARG A 794 -6.85 -3.55 -25.37
CA ARG A 794 -7.28 -2.34 -26.10
C ARG A 794 -8.60 -1.83 -25.55
N VAL A 795 -8.91 -0.58 -25.88
CA VAL A 795 -10.18 0.05 -25.52
C VAL A 795 -11.30 -0.39 -26.46
N ASN A 796 -12.46 -0.69 -25.89
CA ASN A 796 -13.72 -0.89 -26.59
C ASN A 796 -14.35 0.48 -26.93
N LYS A 797 -14.00 1.04 -28.10
CA LYS A 797 -14.29 2.45 -28.42
C LYS A 797 -15.78 2.82 -28.36
N PRO A 798 -16.73 2.08 -28.98
CA PRO A 798 -18.14 2.46 -28.93
C PRO A 798 -18.69 2.52 -27.50
N ILE A 799 -18.34 1.54 -26.67
CA ILE A 799 -18.73 1.52 -25.25
C ILE A 799 -18.10 2.68 -24.47
N LEU A 800 -16.81 3.01 -24.70
CA LEU A 800 -16.20 4.18 -24.07
C LEU A 800 -16.91 5.48 -24.48
N ASP A 801 -17.25 5.63 -25.77
CA ASP A 801 -17.88 6.83 -26.29
C ASP A 801 -19.30 7.01 -25.72
N ILE A 802 -20.08 5.92 -25.58
CA ILE A 802 -21.37 5.88 -24.88
C ILE A 802 -21.22 6.28 -23.41
N ILE A 803 -20.25 5.69 -22.69
CA ILE A 803 -20.02 6.00 -21.26
C ILE A 803 -19.61 7.47 -21.08
N ILE A 804 -18.76 8.02 -21.94
CA ILE A 804 -18.36 9.43 -21.92
C ILE A 804 -19.55 10.34 -22.23
N SER A 805 -20.44 9.95 -23.15
CA SER A 805 -21.68 10.69 -23.44
C SER A 805 -22.58 10.80 -22.20
N ILE A 806 -22.90 9.66 -21.57
CA ILE A 806 -23.72 9.62 -20.34
C ILE A 806 -23.03 10.40 -19.20
N PHE A 807 -21.71 10.28 -19.07
CA PHE A 807 -20.92 11.00 -18.08
C PHE A 807 -20.98 12.52 -18.30
N ASN A 808 -20.99 13.01 -19.55
CA ASN A 808 -20.98 14.44 -19.85
C ASN A 808 -22.37 15.11 -19.85
N ASP A 809 -23.45 14.34 -19.93
CA ASP A 809 -24.79 14.80 -19.54
C ASP A 809 -24.96 14.68 -18.00
N ARG A 810 -26.01 13.99 -17.51
CA ARG A 810 -26.37 13.93 -16.09
C ARG A 810 -25.78 12.74 -15.34
N GLY A 811 -25.01 11.87 -15.99
CA GLY A 811 -24.65 10.56 -15.44
C GLY A 811 -25.85 9.61 -15.39
N SER A 812 -25.69 8.46 -14.73
CA SER A 812 -26.76 7.48 -14.52
C SER A 812 -26.50 6.64 -13.28
N ASP A 813 -27.29 6.87 -12.22
CA ASP A 813 -27.32 6.06 -11.00
C ASP A 813 -27.70 4.58 -11.29
N LYS A 814 -28.36 4.29 -12.43
CA LYS A 814 -28.66 2.91 -12.87
C LYS A 814 -27.43 2.15 -13.38
N LEU A 815 -26.46 2.87 -13.96
CA LEU A 815 -25.30 2.31 -14.68
C LEU A 815 -23.97 2.53 -13.91
N ASP A 816 -24.04 2.94 -12.65
CA ASP A 816 -22.89 3.38 -11.83
C ASP A 816 -22.03 4.48 -12.50
N ILE A 817 -22.61 5.31 -13.38
CA ILE A 817 -21.93 6.45 -14.03
C ILE A 817 -22.20 7.71 -13.20
N PRO A 818 -21.21 8.27 -12.48
CA PRO A 818 -21.49 9.27 -11.45
C PRO A 818 -21.92 10.62 -12.03
N PRO A 819 -23.01 11.23 -11.51
CA PRO A 819 -23.55 12.50 -11.98
C PRO A 819 -22.62 13.69 -11.71
N PRO A 820 -22.73 14.79 -12.49
CA PRO A 820 -22.03 16.04 -12.22
C PRO A 820 -22.57 16.74 -10.95
N LEU A 821 -21.77 17.66 -10.40
CA LEU A 821 -22.12 18.39 -9.16
C LEU A 821 -23.35 19.29 -9.27
N SER A 822 -23.85 19.56 -10.48
CA SER A 822 -25.13 20.27 -10.71
C SER A 822 -26.35 19.47 -10.22
N GLU A 823 -26.26 18.14 -10.18
CA GLU A 823 -27.32 17.26 -9.65
C GLU A 823 -27.17 16.99 -8.14
N ALA A 824 -26.18 17.62 -7.48
CA ALA A 824 -25.97 17.47 -6.04
C ALA A 824 -27.12 18.10 -5.23
N PRO A 825 -27.50 17.53 -4.08
CA PRO A 825 -28.57 18.08 -3.26
C PRO A 825 -28.22 19.49 -2.79
N LYS A 826 -29.11 20.46 -3.11
CA LYS A 826 -28.98 21.84 -2.65
C LYS A 826 -28.84 21.87 -1.12
N ILE A 827 -27.75 22.42 -0.63
CA ILE A 827 -27.48 22.53 0.81
C ILE A 827 -28.48 23.55 1.39
N PRO A 828 -29.33 23.19 2.37
CA PRO A 828 -30.28 24.13 2.94
C PRO A 828 -29.58 25.33 3.60
N HIS A 829 -29.97 26.54 3.23
CA HIS A 829 -29.53 27.75 3.92
C HIS A 829 -30.57 28.13 4.98
N PHE A 830 -30.20 28.06 6.26
CA PHE A 830 -31.01 28.53 7.38
C PHE A 830 -30.16 29.40 8.30
N ASN A 831 -30.79 30.38 8.96
CA ASN A 831 -30.12 31.22 9.94
C ASN A 831 -30.23 30.58 11.35
N PRO A 832 -29.12 30.15 11.99
CA PRO A 832 -29.19 29.53 13.32
C PRO A 832 -29.65 30.49 14.42
N GLN A 833 -29.47 31.81 14.22
CA GLN A 833 -29.83 32.87 15.17
C GLN A 833 -31.28 33.35 15.04
N ASP A 834 -32.01 32.85 14.05
CA ASP A 834 -33.41 33.18 13.81
C ASP A 834 -34.29 32.66 14.97
N PRO A 835 -35.12 33.51 15.62
CA PRO A 835 -35.91 33.11 16.77
C PRO A 835 -37.09 32.19 16.43
N ASP A 836 -37.55 32.14 15.17
CA ASP A 836 -38.81 31.49 14.82
C ASP A 836 -38.71 29.96 14.74
N TYR A 837 -37.50 29.40 14.62
CA TYR A 837 -37.27 27.95 14.63
C TYR A 837 -37.09 27.40 16.05
N THR A 838 -37.81 26.32 16.38
CA THR A 838 -37.59 25.55 17.61
C THR A 838 -36.22 24.84 17.59
N ALA A 839 -35.74 24.45 18.77
CA ALA A 839 -34.52 23.63 18.90
C ALA A 839 -34.61 22.29 18.14
N SER A 840 -35.82 21.74 17.94
CA SER A 840 -36.04 20.52 17.16
C SER A 840 -35.86 20.76 15.65
N GLU A 841 -36.38 21.86 15.12
CA GLU A 841 -36.22 22.24 13.72
C GLU A 841 -34.77 22.63 13.41
N LYS A 842 -34.12 23.43 14.28
CA LYS A 842 -32.68 23.72 14.16
C LYS A 842 -31.83 22.44 14.14
N ALA A 843 -32.19 21.42 14.93
CA ALA A 843 -31.55 20.12 14.91
C ALA A 843 -31.88 19.29 13.65
N HIS A 844 -33.08 19.44 13.07
CA HIS A 844 -33.46 18.81 11.79
C HIS A 844 -32.67 19.41 10.63
N MET A 845 -32.75 20.73 10.45
CA MET A 845 -32.04 21.46 9.39
C MET A 845 -30.53 21.26 9.47
N LYS A 846 -29.94 21.20 10.67
CA LYS A 846 -28.51 20.86 10.85
C LYS A 846 -28.17 19.45 10.34
N ARG A 847 -29.05 18.45 10.54
CA ARG A 847 -28.87 17.10 9.97
C ARG A 847 -29.01 17.10 8.45
N GLU A 848 -29.96 17.84 7.90
CA GLU A 848 -30.15 17.96 6.45
C GLU A 848 -28.95 18.62 5.77
N VAL A 849 -28.41 19.71 6.35
CA VAL A 849 -27.16 20.34 5.89
C VAL A 849 -25.98 19.39 5.96
N ILE A 850 -25.86 18.57 7.01
CA ILE A 850 -24.81 17.54 7.13
C ILE A 850 -24.99 16.45 6.05
N ASN A 851 -26.21 15.96 5.84
CA ASN A 851 -26.52 14.93 4.86
C ASN A 851 -26.30 15.41 3.41
N ALA A 852 -26.71 16.64 3.09
CA ALA A 852 -26.49 17.25 1.77
C ALA A 852 -24.99 17.44 1.49
N LYS A 853 -24.23 17.99 2.46
CA LYS A 853 -22.77 18.11 2.36
C LYS A 853 -22.08 16.75 2.23
N LYS A 854 -22.57 15.73 2.94
CA LYS A 854 -22.08 14.34 2.82
C LYS A 854 -22.31 13.79 1.41
N LYS A 855 -23.56 13.77 0.92
CA LYS A 855 -23.88 13.25 -0.43
C LYS A 855 -23.11 14.01 -1.52
N CYS A 856 -23.00 15.35 -1.43
CA CYS A 856 -22.20 16.14 -2.36
C CYS A 856 -20.71 15.75 -2.36
N SER A 857 -20.13 15.48 -1.19
CA SER A 857 -18.74 14.99 -1.07
C SER A 857 -18.56 13.57 -1.64
N GLU A 858 -19.55 12.69 -1.43
CA GLU A 858 -19.58 11.32 -1.97
C GLU A 858 -19.69 11.34 -3.51
N MET A 859 -20.59 12.17 -4.07
CA MET A 859 -20.73 12.40 -5.52
C MET A 859 -19.44 12.96 -6.14
N HIS A 860 -18.82 13.99 -5.53
CA HIS A 860 -17.53 14.52 -5.99
C HIS A 860 -16.44 13.45 -6.02
N SER A 861 -16.40 12.58 -5.01
CA SER A 861 -15.37 11.53 -4.90
C SER A 861 -15.52 10.49 -6.02
N LEU A 862 -16.76 10.05 -6.29
CA LEU A 862 -17.06 9.12 -7.39
C LEU A 862 -16.84 9.78 -8.76
N ARG A 863 -17.25 11.03 -8.93
CA ARG A 863 -17.07 11.80 -10.18
C ARG A 863 -15.60 11.91 -10.58
N MET A 864 -14.70 12.19 -9.62
CA MET A 864 -13.26 12.30 -9.88
C MET A 864 -12.60 10.93 -10.15
N ASP A 865 -13.00 9.87 -9.45
CA ASP A 865 -12.52 8.51 -9.72
C ASP A 865 -12.91 8.03 -11.13
N ALA A 866 -14.15 8.27 -11.55
CA ALA A 866 -14.60 8.03 -12.92
C ALA A 866 -13.89 8.95 -13.92
N LEU A 867 -13.71 10.24 -13.63
CA LEU A 867 -13.01 11.19 -14.50
C LEU A 867 -11.60 10.71 -14.83
N TYR A 868 -10.83 10.28 -13.82
CA TYR A 868 -9.47 9.77 -14.03
C TYR A 868 -9.49 8.48 -14.86
N LYS A 869 -10.41 7.55 -14.57
CA LYS A 869 -10.54 6.29 -15.33
C LYS A 869 -10.89 6.53 -16.79
N LEU A 870 -11.89 7.37 -17.07
CA LEU A 870 -12.35 7.66 -18.43
C LEU A 870 -11.36 8.52 -19.21
N SER A 871 -10.65 9.45 -18.55
CA SER A 871 -9.58 10.22 -19.19
C SER A 871 -8.40 9.33 -19.57
N ILE A 872 -7.97 8.42 -18.69
CA ILE A 872 -6.93 7.43 -19.01
C ILE A 872 -7.42 6.49 -20.12
N ALA A 873 -8.66 6.00 -20.07
CA ALA A 873 -9.23 5.19 -21.15
C ALA A 873 -9.25 5.93 -22.50
N HIS A 874 -9.63 7.21 -22.51
CA HIS A 874 -9.65 8.05 -23.72
C HIS A 874 -8.23 8.30 -24.26
N HIS A 875 -7.26 8.60 -23.40
CA HIS A 875 -5.86 8.71 -23.79
C HIS A 875 -5.28 7.39 -24.36
N MET A 876 -5.90 6.25 -24.04
CA MET A 876 -5.51 4.92 -24.51
C MET A 876 -6.44 4.36 -25.60
N ARG A 877 -7.42 5.15 -26.08
CA ARG A 877 -8.50 4.75 -27.02
C ARG A 877 -7.98 4.13 -28.32
N ASP A 878 -6.88 4.65 -28.83
CA ASP A 878 -6.24 4.23 -30.09
C ASP A 878 -4.91 3.48 -29.88
N LYS A 879 -4.65 3.02 -28.64
CA LYS A 879 -3.41 2.34 -28.25
C LYS A 879 -3.68 0.88 -27.89
N LEU A 880 -2.68 0.02 -28.11
CA LEU A 880 -2.61 -1.33 -27.54
C LEU A 880 -1.63 -1.31 -26.37
N PHE A 881 -1.98 -1.91 -25.24
CA PHE A 881 -1.28 -1.73 -23.97
C PHE A 881 -1.34 -2.96 -23.06
N TRP A 882 -0.52 -2.94 -22.01
CA TRP A 882 -0.32 -4.04 -21.07
C TRP A 882 -0.51 -3.59 -19.61
N PHE A 883 -0.93 -4.53 -18.77
CA PHE A 883 -1.04 -4.35 -17.33
C PHE A 883 0.06 -5.17 -16.62
N PRO A 884 1.20 -4.58 -16.20
CA PRO A 884 2.11 -5.28 -15.30
C PRO A 884 1.38 -5.66 -14.01
N HIS A 885 1.63 -6.87 -13.50
CA HIS A 885 1.00 -7.39 -12.28
C HIS A 885 2.00 -7.53 -11.13
N ASN A 886 1.48 -7.39 -9.91
CA ASN A 886 2.12 -7.78 -8.66
C ASN A 886 1.09 -8.46 -7.73
N MET A 887 1.47 -8.82 -6.50
CA MET A 887 0.59 -9.56 -5.57
C MET A 887 0.41 -8.89 -4.20
N ASP A 888 -0.60 -9.27 -3.42
CA ASP A 888 -0.70 -8.96 -1.99
C ASP A 888 0.01 -9.99 -1.10
N PHE A 889 0.06 -9.74 0.21
CA PHE A 889 0.65 -10.64 1.20
C PHE A 889 0.00 -12.04 1.33
N ARG A 890 -1.07 -12.31 0.57
CA ARG A 890 -1.76 -13.60 0.50
C ARG A 890 -1.56 -14.28 -0.85
N GLY A 891 -0.79 -13.69 -1.76
CA GLY A 891 -0.58 -14.21 -3.12
C GLY A 891 -1.68 -13.88 -4.13
N ARG A 892 -2.63 -12.98 -3.81
CA ARG A 892 -3.62 -12.52 -4.81
C ARG A 892 -2.98 -11.53 -5.75
N THR A 893 -3.22 -11.67 -7.06
CA THR A 893 -2.61 -10.84 -8.12
C THR A 893 -3.45 -9.61 -8.46
N TYR A 894 -2.80 -8.47 -8.73
CA TYR A 894 -3.45 -7.21 -9.10
C TYR A 894 -2.63 -6.42 -10.14
N PRO A 895 -3.26 -5.76 -11.13
CA PRO A 895 -2.60 -4.79 -12.01
C PRO A 895 -1.94 -3.65 -11.24
N CYS A 896 -0.66 -3.36 -11.50
CA CYS A 896 0.06 -2.25 -10.88
C CYS A 896 -0.56 -0.86 -11.17
N PRO A 897 -1.00 -0.54 -12.41
CA PRO A 897 -1.75 0.69 -12.70
C PRO A 897 -3.08 0.73 -11.91
N PRO A 898 -3.27 1.68 -10.97
CA PRO A 898 -4.34 1.59 -9.97
C PRO A 898 -5.70 2.09 -10.47
N TYR A 899 -5.74 3.04 -11.42
CA TYR A 899 -6.96 3.72 -11.82
C TYR A 899 -7.77 2.91 -12.84
N PHE A 900 -7.27 2.81 -14.08
CA PHE A 900 -7.93 2.12 -15.19
C PHE A 900 -7.33 0.72 -15.36
N ASN A 901 -8.07 -0.34 -15.01
CA ASN A 901 -7.66 -1.74 -15.18
C ASN A 901 -8.86 -2.71 -15.11
N HIS A 902 -8.67 -3.94 -15.58
CA HIS A 902 -9.72 -4.96 -15.70
C HIS A 902 -10.24 -5.54 -14.36
N LEU A 903 -9.69 -5.16 -13.21
CA LEU A 903 -10.25 -5.49 -11.89
C LEU A 903 -11.31 -4.49 -11.41
N GLY A 904 -11.48 -3.36 -12.12
CA GLY A 904 -12.39 -2.26 -11.78
C GLY A 904 -13.90 -2.61 -11.79
N SER A 905 -14.73 -1.56 -11.78
CA SER A 905 -16.19 -1.66 -11.92
C SER A 905 -16.62 -2.21 -13.28
N ASP A 906 -17.90 -2.53 -13.44
CA ASP A 906 -18.43 -3.08 -14.70
C ASP A 906 -18.17 -2.14 -15.90
N VAL A 907 -18.48 -0.85 -15.74
CA VAL A 907 -18.09 0.25 -16.65
C VAL A 907 -16.61 0.20 -17.06
N THR A 908 -15.70 -0.12 -16.13
CA THR A 908 -14.26 -0.21 -16.39
C THR A 908 -13.91 -1.47 -17.19
N ARG A 909 -14.66 -2.56 -17.02
CA ARG A 909 -14.45 -3.85 -17.72
C ARG A 909 -15.05 -3.83 -19.12
N ALA A 910 -16.25 -3.29 -19.30
CA ALA A 910 -16.90 -3.14 -20.60
C ALA A 910 -16.07 -2.27 -21.57
N THR A 911 -15.32 -1.32 -21.02
CA THR A 911 -14.33 -0.48 -21.73
C THR A 911 -13.08 -1.25 -22.21
N LEU A 912 -12.83 -2.47 -21.72
CA LEU A 912 -11.59 -3.24 -21.97
C LEU A 912 -11.86 -4.56 -22.70
N VAL A 913 -11.15 -4.77 -23.81
CA VAL A 913 -11.12 -6.05 -24.53
C VAL A 913 -9.68 -6.47 -24.82
N PHE A 914 -9.47 -7.76 -25.12
CA PHE A 914 -8.17 -8.25 -25.59
C PHE A 914 -7.76 -7.54 -26.88
N ALA A 915 -6.47 -7.23 -27.00
CA ALA A 915 -5.90 -6.63 -28.20
C ALA A 915 -5.92 -7.62 -29.39
N GLU A 916 -5.51 -8.86 -29.13
CA GLU A 916 -5.55 -9.96 -30.10
C GLU A 916 -6.93 -10.61 -30.10
N GLY A 917 -7.53 -10.75 -31.29
CA GLY A 917 -8.72 -11.57 -31.49
C GLY A 917 -8.37 -13.03 -31.78
N LYS A 918 -9.21 -13.97 -31.32
CA LYS A 918 -9.12 -15.39 -31.71
C LYS A 918 -10.38 -15.79 -32.50
N PRO A 919 -10.27 -16.66 -33.51
CA PRO A 919 -11.44 -17.14 -34.25
C PRO A 919 -12.35 -17.95 -33.32
N LEU A 920 -13.67 -17.77 -33.44
CA LEU A 920 -14.66 -18.40 -32.55
C LEU A 920 -14.66 -19.94 -32.65
N GLY A 921 -14.32 -20.50 -33.82
CA GLY A 921 -14.46 -21.93 -34.09
C GLY A 921 -15.92 -22.41 -33.94
N PRO A 922 -16.15 -23.73 -33.82
CA PRO A 922 -17.49 -24.31 -33.89
C PRO A 922 -18.37 -24.06 -32.65
N LYS A 923 -17.85 -23.47 -31.56
CA LYS A 923 -18.61 -23.22 -30.31
C LYS A 923 -18.35 -21.85 -29.66
N GLY A 924 -17.54 -20.99 -30.27
CA GLY A 924 -17.24 -19.67 -29.67
C GLY A 924 -18.47 -18.76 -29.60
N LEU A 925 -19.37 -18.85 -30.58
CA LEU A 925 -20.64 -18.12 -30.55
C LEU A 925 -21.55 -18.60 -29.41
N ASP A 926 -21.66 -19.91 -29.19
CA ASP A 926 -22.41 -20.49 -28.06
C ASP A 926 -21.86 -19.97 -26.73
N TRP A 927 -20.53 -19.94 -26.59
CA TRP A 927 -19.87 -19.41 -25.40
C TRP A 927 -20.10 -17.90 -25.20
N LEU A 928 -20.16 -17.11 -26.27
CA LEU A 928 -20.54 -15.69 -26.19
C LEU A 928 -22.01 -15.50 -25.78
N LYS A 929 -22.94 -16.24 -26.37
CA LYS A 929 -24.36 -16.26 -25.99
C LYS A 929 -24.55 -16.64 -24.52
N ILE A 930 -23.90 -17.71 -24.07
CA ILE A 930 -23.87 -18.15 -22.68
C ILE A 930 -23.22 -17.08 -21.77
N HIS A 931 -22.16 -16.41 -22.22
CA HIS A 931 -21.49 -15.34 -21.46
C HIS A 931 -22.42 -14.13 -21.26
N LEU A 932 -23.09 -13.66 -22.31
CA LEU A 932 -24.10 -12.60 -22.24
C LEU A 932 -25.19 -12.93 -21.21
N VAL A 933 -25.76 -14.14 -21.28
CA VAL A 933 -26.78 -14.61 -20.33
C VAL A 933 -26.24 -14.81 -18.90
N ASN A 934 -24.93 -15.01 -18.73
CA ASN A 934 -24.28 -14.99 -17.41
C ASN A 934 -24.22 -13.57 -16.83
N LEU A 935 -23.96 -12.55 -17.66
CA LEU A 935 -23.88 -11.14 -17.27
C LEU A 935 -25.24 -10.58 -16.84
N THR A 936 -26.32 -10.84 -17.59
CA THR A 936 -27.70 -10.47 -17.17
C THR A 936 -28.08 -11.11 -15.84
N GLY A 937 -27.50 -12.27 -15.53
CA GLY A 937 -27.74 -13.01 -14.30
C GLY A 937 -29.15 -13.61 -14.16
N LEU A 938 -30.01 -13.48 -15.19
CA LEU A 938 -31.40 -13.92 -15.16
C LEU A 938 -31.53 -15.45 -15.09
N LYS A 939 -30.61 -16.19 -15.70
CA LYS A 939 -30.62 -17.66 -15.79
C LYS A 939 -29.57 -18.35 -14.91
N LYS A 940 -29.22 -17.75 -13.76
CA LYS A 940 -28.24 -18.30 -12.78
C LYS A 940 -28.51 -19.75 -12.35
N ARG A 941 -29.77 -20.21 -12.35
CA ARG A 941 -30.17 -21.59 -12.00
C ARG A 941 -30.26 -22.55 -13.21
N SER A 942 -30.20 -22.06 -14.45
CA SER A 942 -30.25 -22.90 -15.64
C SER A 942 -28.93 -23.61 -15.90
N SER A 943 -28.99 -24.76 -16.60
CA SER A 943 -27.84 -25.40 -17.26
C SER A 943 -27.21 -24.49 -18.33
N LEU A 944 -26.02 -24.84 -18.84
CA LEU A 944 -25.42 -24.10 -19.96
C LEU A 944 -26.31 -24.12 -21.21
N GLN A 945 -26.91 -25.28 -21.50
CA GLN A 945 -27.88 -25.45 -22.59
C GLN A 945 -29.09 -24.52 -22.43
N GLY A 946 -29.72 -24.51 -21.24
CA GLY A 946 -30.83 -23.59 -20.92
C GLY A 946 -30.43 -22.12 -20.70
N ARG A 947 -29.17 -21.75 -20.97
CA ARG A 947 -28.70 -20.36 -21.14
C ARG A 947 -28.52 -20.03 -22.62
N LEU A 948 -28.02 -20.97 -23.41
CA LEU A 948 -27.93 -20.86 -24.87
C LEU A 948 -29.32 -20.71 -25.50
N GLU A 949 -30.24 -21.64 -25.19
CA GLU A 949 -31.65 -21.61 -25.62
C GLU A 949 -32.36 -20.31 -25.21
N TYR A 950 -31.99 -19.75 -24.05
CA TYR A 950 -32.53 -18.46 -23.62
C TYR A 950 -31.97 -17.30 -24.44
N ALA A 951 -30.66 -17.26 -24.69
CA ALA A 951 -30.05 -16.24 -25.54
C ALA A 951 -30.69 -16.23 -26.93
N ASP A 952 -30.91 -17.42 -27.51
CA ASP A 952 -31.61 -17.57 -28.79
C ASP A 952 -33.06 -17.08 -28.74
N SER A 953 -33.76 -17.28 -27.61
CA SER A 953 -35.13 -16.78 -27.42
C SER A 953 -35.25 -15.26 -27.20
N ILE A 954 -34.13 -14.54 -27.00
CA ILE A 954 -34.08 -13.07 -26.85
C ILE A 954 -33.13 -12.44 -27.87
N MET A 955 -32.91 -13.08 -29.03
CA MET A 955 -31.93 -12.60 -30.02
C MET A 955 -32.26 -11.20 -30.54
N GLU A 956 -33.54 -10.90 -30.77
CA GLU A 956 -34.00 -9.57 -31.20
C GLU A 956 -33.67 -8.49 -30.15
N ASP A 957 -33.93 -8.76 -28.85
CA ASP A 957 -33.58 -7.86 -27.75
C ASP A 957 -32.05 -7.61 -27.68
N ILE A 958 -31.24 -8.64 -27.98
CA ILE A 958 -29.77 -8.56 -27.99
C ILE A 958 -29.26 -7.70 -29.15
N LEU A 959 -29.93 -7.75 -30.31
CA LEU A 959 -29.59 -6.94 -31.49
C LEU A 959 -30.02 -5.48 -31.29
N ASP A 960 -31.26 -5.24 -30.84
CA ASP A 960 -31.77 -3.91 -30.48
C ASP A 960 -30.86 -3.22 -29.43
N SER A 961 -30.47 -3.94 -28.37
CA SER A 961 -29.52 -3.46 -27.35
C SER A 961 -28.11 -3.16 -27.87
N ALA A 962 -27.74 -3.67 -29.06
CA ALA A 962 -26.44 -3.45 -29.67
C ALA A 962 -26.46 -2.32 -30.71
N ASP A 963 -27.56 -2.18 -31.45
CA ASP A 963 -27.75 -1.18 -32.51
C ASP A 963 -28.23 0.18 -31.96
N ASP A 964 -29.14 0.19 -30.98
CA ASP A 964 -29.57 1.42 -30.27
C ASP A 964 -29.52 1.26 -28.74
N PRO A 965 -28.31 1.29 -28.13
CA PRO A 965 -28.13 1.07 -26.69
C PRO A 965 -28.70 2.16 -25.77
N LEU A 966 -29.36 3.21 -26.28
CA LEU A 966 -29.85 4.35 -25.49
C LEU A 966 -31.30 4.80 -25.77
N ASN A 967 -31.83 4.63 -26.99
CA ASN A 967 -33.15 5.14 -27.38
C ASN A 967 -34.19 4.02 -27.64
N VAL A 968 -33.99 2.87 -27.01
CA VAL A 968 -34.78 1.63 -27.14
C VAL A 968 -36.30 1.87 -27.08
N SER A 969 -37.03 1.30 -28.04
CA SER A 969 -38.48 1.46 -28.20
C SER A 969 -39.35 0.55 -27.30
N SER A 970 -38.76 -0.21 -26.38
CA SER A 970 -39.47 -1.10 -25.44
C SER A 970 -38.77 -1.26 -24.08
N PRO A 971 -39.47 -1.12 -22.94
CA PRO A 971 -38.84 -1.00 -21.61
C PRO A 971 -38.45 -2.33 -20.95
N SER A 972 -38.00 -3.33 -21.73
CA SER A 972 -37.92 -4.73 -21.30
C SER A 972 -36.72 -5.08 -20.40
N LEU A 973 -35.59 -4.36 -20.53
CA LEU A 973 -34.27 -4.87 -20.12
C LEU A 973 -33.35 -3.91 -19.33
N PHE A 974 -33.81 -2.71 -18.95
CA PHE A 974 -33.03 -1.69 -18.24
C PHE A 974 -33.61 -1.28 -16.88
#